data_AF-A0A521UD29-F1
#
_entry.id   AF-A0A521UD29-F1
#
_cell.length_a   1.000
_cell.length_b   1.000
_cell.length_c   1.000
_cell.angle_alpha   90.00
_cell.angle_beta   90.00
_cell.angle_gamma   90.00
#
_symmetry.space_group_name_H-M   'P 1'
#
loop_
_entity.id
_entity.type
_entity.pdbx_description
1 polymer ?
#
loop_
_entity_poly.entity_id
_entity_poly.type
_entity_poly.pdbx_seq_one_letter_code
_entity_poly.pdbx_strand_id
1 'polypeptide(L)'
;MSRSILWLASALALSALLGCNGSSVVGGAQDAAVADIGVDSGAACPSPLASCVGRCVDPSADRANCGGCGIACAAGQVCQTGACVPDCARTERLCAGGGDGGAGLRCVATQTDRANCGACGMACGTDQVCSNGVCTFMCTGTSTECSGAAGDAGSPRYCADLQSDRANCGACGAACQEGFGCFEGRCRVSCAELRVRCPAGDAGTETCVDTSNDVRHCGGCGNTCAVGQFCVRGACQTMCGAGFTECSGICRDLRNDREGCGACGTTCASGEVCVAGACQVSCVAALNNCSGSCRDLQTDVTNCGACGTSCPAGQVCSAGRCQVSCGPGLSNCSGSCRDLQTDRAHCGACGTACAEGLVCSAGTCQLSCVAGLSSCSGSCRDLQTDRANCGACGTACPSGQVCSAGVCQLSCVAGLSSCSGSCRDLQTDRAHCGACGTACGAGQVCTGGACAASCSPAQTVCSGTCTNTQFDPDNCGGCGSACGPYDNAAASCNGGRCVQTCSPGFADCNADRTDGCERNLNTDLSHCARCGAACPSRANATISCTGGVCGFACAPNFADCDGNPNNGCEADLRVTVAHCGRCGNACVTANGTPGCSAGACTVASCTAPFRDCDSNPANGCENDIRNTCGGCDLECRDRTVGVGGAPFDGAGQRGTASSPATGLIVSGMSTTTNLDFLWVVNTGESTIGKWDAAGQREVARYRVGLSSGECRGLCCYNNGCNMPSRVVVDGNGDAYVASRGFATQGSVTKLAAERVNCIDRNGNGMIDTSSGPTDVRPYGQDECVLWTTNVGPSNAVLRSIATDRGDTANPFGYIWVGGYNTRAAYRLNPRTGATLGTYPLSVNPYAMVVTRDGRLWVGTLENGALQSVDTIGLTVGPVVPYPLARRISSCAGAYGMTSDGRGRVWLAGWSCRDAIAYDPALNSWTRVDTTGYVTGTGTSGRGITIGADGRVWMTYATPGDSLSGGLLYWDSNAFVPDGTIPGSAITRVPMPGNFNGPSAVGVDRVGNVWLAHYLAPSALIRYSPETNSSVVLFGANQVYSYSDFTGSVRRVSIAQGTYEETIDLGCDAPLLTTFTWNSTTPAGTTISFAARSASTTGALGAATPVTLALAPRDTSPTNAAAAFVAAGVAPARHFRLTISMQAAESGGTPVLQSFNLGWRCPR
;
A
#
# COMPACT_ATOMS: atom_id res chain seq x y z
N MET A 1 47.19 -32.18 -26.25
CA MET A 1 48.35 -32.62 -25.43
C MET A 1 47.80 -33.00 -24.06
N SER A 2 47.51 -34.30 -23.85
CA SER A 2 48.31 -35.28 -23.05
C SER A 2 47.85 -35.26 -21.58
N ARG A 3 47.25 -36.27 -20.94
CA ARG A 3 47.07 -37.74 -21.10
C ARG A 3 45.82 -38.16 -20.28
N SER A 4 44.85 -38.97 -20.74
CA SER A 4 44.81 -40.46 -20.85
C SER A 4 44.86 -41.16 -19.47
N ILE A 5 44.04 -42.13 -19.02
CA ILE A 5 43.17 -43.19 -19.59
C ILE A 5 42.40 -43.85 -18.40
N LEU A 6 41.07 -44.08 -18.48
CA LEU A 6 40.29 -45.36 -18.48
C LEU A 6 40.74 -46.52 -17.52
N TRP A 7 39.94 -47.42 -16.89
CA TRP A 7 38.51 -47.82 -16.85
C TRP A 7 38.24 -48.80 -15.65
N LEU A 8 36.95 -48.88 -15.23
CA LEU A 8 36.16 -49.98 -14.59
C LEU A 8 36.72 -50.94 -13.51
N ALA A 9 36.04 -51.04 -12.35
CA ALA A 9 35.11 -52.14 -12.01
C ALA A 9 34.72 -52.18 -10.50
N SER A 10 33.40 -52.17 -10.27
CA SER A 10 32.56 -52.85 -9.26
C SER A 10 33.11 -53.41 -7.93
N ALA A 11 32.42 -53.04 -6.84
CA ALA A 11 31.71 -53.92 -5.87
C ALA A 11 32.07 -53.81 -4.37
N LEU A 12 30.99 -53.61 -3.59
CA LEU A 12 30.68 -54.11 -2.23
C LEU A 12 31.34 -53.50 -0.98
N ALA A 13 30.47 -52.82 -0.22
CA ALA A 13 30.15 -52.98 1.21
C ALA A 13 31.25 -53.16 2.28
N LEU A 14 31.01 -52.40 3.35
CA LEU A 14 31.19 -52.68 4.77
C LEU A 14 32.55 -52.42 5.44
N SER A 15 32.40 -51.79 6.61
CA SER A 15 33.27 -51.75 7.81
C SER A 15 34.52 -50.85 7.78
N ALA A 16 34.50 -49.85 8.68
CA ALA A 16 35.60 -48.95 8.99
C ALA A 16 36.41 -49.45 10.20
N LEU A 17 37.70 -49.72 9.93
CA LEU A 17 38.92 -49.29 10.65
C LEU A 17 39.13 -49.63 12.14
N LEU A 18 39.81 -50.76 12.34
CA LEU A 18 41.16 -50.95 12.91
C LEU A 18 41.79 -49.93 13.90
N GLY A 19 42.36 -50.55 14.95
CA GLY A 19 43.62 -50.21 15.63
C GLY A 19 43.60 -50.72 17.08
N CYS A 20 44.55 -51.44 17.66
CA CYS A 20 45.76 -52.13 17.21
C CYS A 20 46.26 -53.01 18.39
N ASN A 21 46.92 -54.13 18.06
CA ASN A 21 47.98 -54.85 18.81
C ASN A 21 47.72 -55.66 20.09
N GLY A 22 48.17 -56.93 20.06
CA GLY A 22 48.88 -57.54 21.20
C GLY A 22 48.54 -59.00 21.51
N SER A 23 49.28 -59.95 20.93
CA SER A 23 49.20 -61.40 21.22
C SER A 23 50.26 -61.83 22.26
N SER A 24 49.90 -62.72 23.20
CA SER A 24 50.74 -63.79 23.83
C SER A 24 49.88 -64.52 24.90
N VAL A 25 49.32 -65.73 24.68
CA VAL A 25 49.83 -67.13 24.76
C VAL A 25 50.31 -67.62 26.15
N VAL A 26 49.82 -68.83 26.52
CA VAL A 26 50.19 -69.80 27.60
C VAL A 26 49.55 -69.50 28.97
N GLY A 27 48.87 -70.37 29.72
CA GLY A 27 48.70 -71.83 29.77
C GLY A 27 48.88 -72.29 31.24
N GLY A 28 48.03 -73.16 31.79
CA GLY A 28 48.29 -73.78 33.10
C GLY A 28 47.10 -74.42 33.80
N ALA A 29 47.21 -75.73 34.05
CA ALA A 29 46.33 -76.54 34.89
C ALA A 29 47.14 -77.17 36.04
N GLN A 30 46.41 -77.58 37.09
CA GLN A 30 46.70 -78.57 38.14
C GLN A 30 47.46 -78.16 39.43
N ASP A 31 46.81 -78.52 40.56
CA ASP A 31 47.28 -79.21 41.79
C ASP A 31 46.66 -78.59 43.07
N ALA A 32 46.46 -79.22 44.22
CA ALA A 32 45.99 -80.54 44.70
C ALA A 32 46.25 -80.56 46.24
N ALA A 33 45.36 -81.22 47.02
CA ALA A 33 45.43 -81.53 48.48
C ALA A 33 45.20 -80.33 49.45
N VAL A 34 44.45 -80.42 50.57
CA VAL A 34 44.48 -81.40 51.69
C VAL A 34 43.09 -81.54 52.36
N ALA A 35 42.88 -82.68 53.01
CA ALA A 35 41.68 -83.23 53.65
C ALA A 35 41.27 -82.62 55.01
N ASP A 36 39.99 -82.80 55.39
CA ASP A 36 39.67 -83.45 56.68
C ASP A 36 38.31 -84.19 56.69
N ILE A 37 38.25 -85.20 57.55
CA ILE A 37 37.23 -86.23 57.76
C ILE A 37 36.23 -85.83 58.87
N GLY A 38 34.93 -86.09 58.67
CA GLY A 38 34.04 -86.72 59.68
C GLY A 38 33.27 -85.90 60.73
N VAL A 39 31.94 -86.17 60.77
CA VAL A 39 31.00 -86.28 61.93
C VAL A 39 30.58 -84.94 62.60
N ASP A 40 29.30 -84.55 62.76
CA ASP A 40 28.24 -85.23 63.51
C ASP A 40 26.80 -84.72 63.20
N SER A 41 25.89 -85.68 63.02
CA SER A 41 24.43 -85.73 63.27
C SER A 41 23.61 -84.44 63.49
N GLY A 42 22.69 -84.12 62.55
CA GLY A 42 21.62 -83.14 62.77
C GLY A 42 20.49 -83.15 61.74
N ALA A 43 19.42 -83.92 62.03
CA ALA A 43 18.05 -83.84 61.47
C ALA A 43 17.87 -83.61 59.95
N ALA A 44 17.66 -84.70 59.20
CA ALA A 44 17.27 -84.66 57.78
C ALA A 44 15.75 -84.43 57.61
N CYS A 45 15.39 -83.51 56.71
CA CYS A 45 14.01 -83.17 56.35
C CYS A 45 13.55 -83.93 55.11
N PRO A 46 12.27 -84.35 55.03
CA PRO A 46 11.75 -85.03 53.84
C PRO A 46 11.68 -84.06 52.65
N SER A 47 12.24 -84.47 51.52
CA SER A 47 12.24 -83.72 50.26
C SER A 47 10.81 -83.32 49.85
N PRO A 48 10.55 -82.08 49.40
CA PRO A 48 11.53 -81.05 49.00
C PRO A 48 11.95 -80.08 50.12
N LEU A 49 11.64 -80.37 51.38
CA LEU A 49 11.94 -79.47 52.50
C LEU A 49 13.43 -79.49 52.87
N ALA A 50 14.01 -78.32 53.12
CA ALA A 50 15.39 -78.18 53.61
C ALA A 50 15.42 -78.04 55.14
N SER A 51 16.46 -78.57 55.78
CA SER A 51 16.68 -78.45 57.22
C SER A 51 17.41 -77.13 57.52
N CYS A 52 16.70 -76.18 58.14
CA CYS A 52 17.21 -74.85 58.47
C CYS A 52 17.14 -74.64 59.99
N VAL A 53 18.30 -74.63 60.65
CA VAL A 53 18.43 -74.48 62.12
C VAL A 53 17.52 -75.44 62.89
N GLY A 54 17.48 -76.71 62.47
CA GLY A 54 16.72 -77.78 63.14
C GLY A 54 15.21 -77.82 62.86
N ARG A 55 14.70 -77.02 61.90
CA ARG A 55 13.31 -77.12 61.39
C ARG A 55 13.28 -77.37 59.89
N CYS A 56 12.30 -78.15 59.44
CA CYS A 56 12.04 -78.38 58.02
C CYS A 56 11.22 -77.23 57.44
N VAL A 57 11.76 -76.56 56.42
CA VAL A 57 11.12 -75.44 55.72
C VAL A 57 11.14 -75.71 54.21
N ASP A 58 10.16 -75.17 53.48
CA ASP A 58 10.06 -75.35 52.02
C ASP A 58 10.78 -74.19 51.32
N PRO A 59 11.98 -74.38 50.74
CA PRO A 59 12.70 -73.28 50.12
C PRO A 59 12.03 -72.76 48.86
N SER A 60 11.04 -73.46 48.32
CA SER A 60 10.33 -73.04 47.10
C SER A 60 9.17 -72.08 47.35
N ALA A 61 8.66 -72.02 48.59
CA ALA A 61 7.46 -71.25 48.95
C ALA A 61 7.57 -70.51 50.30
N ASP A 62 8.52 -70.87 51.17
CA ASP A 62 8.73 -70.20 52.45
C ASP A 62 9.43 -68.85 52.24
N ARG A 63 8.69 -67.77 52.52
CA ARG A 63 9.19 -66.40 52.45
C ARG A 63 10.42 -66.15 53.31
N ALA A 64 10.58 -66.84 54.44
CA ALA A 64 11.71 -66.65 55.34
C ALA A 64 12.96 -67.46 54.93
N ASN A 65 12.82 -68.40 53.99
CA ASN A 65 13.85 -69.36 53.60
C ASN A 65 13.87 -69.59 52.08
N CYS A 66 13.63 -68.55 51.29
CA CYS A 66 13.38 -68.67 49.86
C CYS A 66 14.66 -68.94 49.05
N GLY A 67 14.71 -70.08 48.37
CA GLY A 67 15.90 -70.58 47.68
C GLY A 67 16.96 -71.18 48.61
N GLY A 68 16.83 -71.01 49.93
CA GLY A 68 17.74 -71.53 50.94
C GLY A 68 17.49 -70.99 52.35
N CYS A 69 18.05 -71.67 53.36
CA CYS A 69 17.88 -71.33 54.77
C CYS A 69 18.29 -69.89 55.10
N GLY A 70 17.41 -69.14 55.78
CA GLY A 70 17.67 -67.78 56.25
C GLY A 70 17.59 -66.68 55.17
N ILE A 71 17.25 -67.03 53.93
CA ILE A 71 17.03 -66.06 52.85
C ILE A 71 15.59 -65.57 52.92
N ALA A 72 15.36 -64.51 53.69
CA ALA A 72 14.03 -63.92 53.83
C ALA A 72 13.75 -62.92 52.69
N CYS A 73 12.63 -63.09 51.99
CA CYS A 73 12.20 -62.14 50.97
C CYS A 73 11.83 -60.79 51.61
N ALA A 74 12.29 -59.71 50.97
CA ALA A 74 12.04 -58.34 51.41
C ALA A 74 10.53 -58.03 51.48
N ALA A 75 10.16 -56.98 52.23
CA ALA A 75 8.76 -56.52 52.32
C ALA A 75 8.18 -56.30 50.90
N GLY A 76 6.96 -56.82 50.64
CA GLY A 76 6.33 -56.80 49.31
C GLY A 76 6.74 -57.91 48.32
N GLN A 77 7.60 -58.87 48.71
CA GLN A 77 7.94 -60.04 47.89
C GLN A 77 7.44 -61.36 48.49
N VAL A 78 7.10 -62.32 47.64
CA VAL A 78 6.75 -63.70 48.01
C VAL A 78 7.79 -64.67 47.47
N CYS A 79 7.96 -65.81 48.13
CA CYS A 79 8.80 -66.87 47.60
C CYS A 79 7.99 -67.68 46.57
N GLN A 80 8.44 -67.66 45.32
CA GLN A 80 7.82 -68.45 44.27
C GLN A 80 8.91 -69.21 43.52
N THR A 81 8.83 -70.55 43.55
CA THR A 81 9.81 -71.46 42.92
C THR A 81 11.26 -71.25 43.39
N GLY A 82 11.44 -70.79 44.63
CA GLY A 82 12.76 -70.59 45.23
C GLY A 82 13.44 -69.27 44.90
N ALA A 83 12.71 -68.32 44.31
CA ALA A 83 13.15 -66.93 44.13
C ALA A 83 12.17 -65.97 44.80
N CYS A 84 12.71 -64.92 45.43
CA CYS A 84 11.91 -63.83 45.95
C CYS A 84 11.44 -62.95 44.79
N VAL A 85 10.15 -63.02 44.48
CA VAL A 85 9.51 -62.22 43.42
C VAL A 85 8.52 -61.23 44.02
N PRO A 86 8.27 -60.08 43.37
CA PRO A 86 7.24 -59.13 43.81
C PRO A 86 5.85 -59.79 43.91
N ASP A 87 5.12 -59.49 44.98
CA ASP A 87 3.74 -59.96 45.20
C ASP A 87 2.76 -59.09 44.41
N CYS A 88 2.41 -59.52 43.19
CA CYS A 88 1.54 -58.74 42.31
C CYS A 88 0.07 -58.80 42.74
N ALA A 89 -0.63 -57.67 42.63
CA ALA A 89 -2.07 -57.64 42.82
C ALA A 89 -2.79 -58.54 41.79
N ARG A 90 -3.98 -59.07 42.09
CA ARG A 90 -4.74 -59.96 41.18
C ARG A 90 -5.00 -59.38 39.78
N THR A 91 -4.89 -58.06 39.62
CA THR A 91 -5.10 -57.32 38.36
C THR A 91 -3.79 -57.03 37.61
N GLU A 92 -2.65 -57.43 38.15
CA GLU A 92 -1.32 -57.22 37.60
C GLU A 92 -0.67 -58.54 37.22
N ARG A 93 0.22 -58.49 36.22
CA ARG A 93 0.97 -59.65 35.75
C ARG A 93 2.46 -59.42 36.01
N LEU A 94 3.14 -60.45 36.50
CA LEU A 94 4.59 -60.41 36.68
C LEU A 94 5.26 -60.57 35.30
N CYS A 95 6.00 -59.55 34.88
CA CYS A 95 6.67 -59.50 33.58
C CYS A 95 8.18 -59.37 33.76
N ALA A 96 8.94 -60.05 32.89
CA ALA A 96 10.38 -59.84 32.77
C ALA A 96 10.62 -58.48 32.11
N GLY A 97 11.46 -57.64 32.72
CA GLY A 97 11.85 -56.35 32.15
C GLY A 97 12.49 -56.55 30.77
N GLY A 98 11.76 -56.21 29.71
CA GLY A 98 12.29 -56.05 28.36
C GLY A 98 12.49 -54.58 28.06
N GLY A 99 13.72 -54.20 27.68
CA GLY A 99 14.12 -52.83 27.36
C GLY A 99 15.03 -52.22 28.43
N ASP A 100 16.30 -52.06 28.07
CA ASP A 100 17.36 -51.31 28.76
C ASP A 100 17.71 -51.73 30.20
N GLY A 101 18.42 -52.86 30.32
CA GLY A 101 19.49 -53.01 31.33
C GLY A 101 19.11 -53.34 32.79
N GLY A 102 17.85 -53.61 33.11
CA GLY A 102 17.44 -54.04 34.46
C GLY A 102 16.83 -55.43 34.50
N ALA A 103 17.61 -56.46 34.83
CA ALA A 103 17.16 -57.87 34.90
C ALA A 103 16.32 -58.19 36.16
N GLY A 104 15.22 -57.46 36.39
CA GLY A 104 14.29 -57.69 37.50
C GLY A 104 12.86 -57.94 37.01
N LEU A 105 12.18 -58.95 37.58
CA LEU A 105 10.75 -59.18 37.40
C LEU A 105 9.97 -58.05 38.08
N ARG A 106 8.95 -57.48 37.40
CA ARG A 106 8.08 -56.42 37.96
C ARG A 106 6.60 -56.66 37.64
N CYS A 107 5.72 -56.18 38.51
CA CYS A 107 4.27 -56.23 38.31
C CYS A 107 3.85 -55.12 37.35
N VAL A 108 3.06 -55.45 36.32
CA VAL A 108 2.48 -54.48 35.38
C VAL A 108 0.99 -54.72 35.20
N ALA A 109 0.22 -53.64 35.10
CA ALA A 109 -1.24 -53.70 34.97
C ALA A 109 -1.65 -53.87 33.51
N THR A 110 -1.79 -55.11 33.03
CA THR A 110 -2.02 -55.36 31.58
C THR A 110 -3.37 -54.87 31.05
N GLN A 111 -4.25 -54.35 31.91
CA GLN A 111 -5.54 -53.80 31.49
C GLN A 111 -5.51 -52.30 31.19
N THR A 112 -4.52 -51.58 31.72
CA THR A 112 -4.45 -50.11 31.69
C THR A 112 -3.06 -49.59 31.34
N ASP A 113 -2.03 -50.40 31.53
CA ASP A 113 -0.65 -50.05 31.20
C ASP A 113 -0.45 -50.07 29.68
N ARG A 114 -0.24 -48.87 29.12
CA ARG A 114 0.02 -48.65 27.70
C ARG A 114 1.24 -49.41 27.17
N ALA A 115 2.25 -49.66 27.99
CA ALA A 115 3.46 -50.36 27.57
C ALA A 115 3.32 -51.90 27.63
N ASN A 116 2.27 -52.41 28.28
CA ASN A 116 2.06 -53.83 28.54
C ASN A 116 0.59 -54.24 28.33
N CYS A 117 -0.06 -53.67 27.31
CA CYS A 117 -1.50 -53.79 27.11
C CYS A 117 -1.88 -55.18 26.60
N GLY A 118 -2.68 -55.92 27.37
CA GLY A 118 -3.06 -57.31 27.09
C GLY A 118 -1.96 -58.34 27.36
N ALA A 119 -0.69 -57.99 27.16
CA ALA A 119 0.47 -58.83 27.45
C ALA A 119 1.75 -58.03 27.77
N CYS A 120 2.70 -58.68 28.47
CA CYS A 120 4.02 -58.10 28.76
C CYS A 120 4.72 -57.63 27.46
N GLY A 121 5.14 -56.36 27.40
CA GLY A 121 5.86 -55.79 26.25
C GLY A 121 5.00 -55.44 25.03
N MET A 122 3.68 -55.61 25.09
CA MET A 122 2.76 -55.20 24.03
C MET A 122 2.37 -53.73 24.21
N ALA A 123 3.18 -52.82 23.65
CA ALA A 123 2.94 -51.39 23.73
C ALA A 123 1.90 -50.92 22.71
N CYS A 124 0.93 -50.11 23.13
CA CYS A 124 -0.02 -49.48 22.21
C CYS A 124 0.67 -48.41 21.35
N GLY A 125 0.16 -48.23 20.12
CA GLY A 125 0.64 -47.20 19.18
C GLY A 125 0.52 -45.77 19.73
N THR A 126 1.13 -44.80 19.04
CA THR A 126 1.22 -43.39 19.46
C THR A 126 -0.13 -42.79 19.87
N ASP A 127 -1.21 -43.12 19.15
CA ASP A 127 -2.55 -42.55 19.32
C ASP A 127 -3.57 -43.55 19.92
N GLN A 128 -3.07 -44.46 20.75
CA GLN A 128 -3.89 -45.49 21.39
C GLN A 128 -3.68 -45.52 22.91
N VAL A 129 -4.76 -45.79 23.63
CA VAL A 129 -4.74 -46.04 25.08
C VAL A 129 -5.09 -47.49 25.35
N CYS A 130 -4.51 -48.05 26.41
CA CYS A 130 -4.87 -49.38 26.86
C CYS A 130 -6.16 -49.30 27.68
N SER A 131 -7.24 -49.87 27.16
CA SER A 131 -8.52 -49.95 27.85
C SER A 131 -8.98 -51.40 27.88
N ASN A 132 -9.09 -51.97 29.09
CA ASN A 132 -9.44 -53.38 29.34
C ASN A 132 -8.51 -54.37 28.60
N GLY A 133 -7.23 -54.04 28.48
CA GLY A 133 -6.23 -54.90 27.84
C GLY A 133 -6.27 -54.92 26.31
N VAL A 134 -6.99 -53.98 25.70
CA VAL A 134 -7.01 -53.75 24.25
C VAL A 134 -6.54 -52.34 23.96
N CYS A 135 -5.65 -52.19 22.97
CA CYS A 135 -5.25 -50.89 22.47
C CYS A 135 -6.40 -50.29 21.63
N THR A 136 -7.04 -49.26 22.17
CA THR A 136 -8.16 -48.54 21.53
C THR A 136 -7.69 -47.18 21.04
N PHE A 137 -8.13 -46.79 19.83
CA PHE A 137 -7.85 -45.48 19.24
C PHE A 137 -8.53 -44.40 20.08
N MET A 138 -7.72 -43.50 20.64
CA MET A 138 -8.20 -42.36 21.41
C MET A 138 -7.15 -41.26 21.29
N CYS A 139 -7.56 -40.12 20.76
CA CYS A 139 -6.70 -38.95 20.68
C CYS A 139 -6.37 -38.46 22.09
N THR A 140 -5.08 -38.47 22.43
CA THR A 140 -4.61 -38.04 23.75
C THR A 140 -4.38 -36.53 23.76
N GLY A 141 -4.90 -35.81 24.76
CA GLY A 141 -4.71 -34.36 24.89
C GLY A 141 -5.82 -33.53 24.22
N THR A 142 -5.47 -32.40 23.61
CA THR A 142 -6.41 -31.45 22.96
C THR A 142 -6.65 -31.72 21.47
N SER A 143 -6.07 -32.78 20.92
CA SER A 143 -6.21 -33.16 19.52
C SER A 143 -7.60 -33.74 19.23
N THR A 144 -8.19 -33.37 18.09
CA THR A 144 -9.51 -33.81 17.64
C THR A 144 -9.38 -35.05 16.75
N GLU A 145 -10.29 -36.00 16.90
CA GLU A 145 -10.41 -37.15 15.99
C GLU A 145 -10.93 -36.68 14.63
N CYS A 146 -10.09 -36.84 13.61
CA CYS A 146 -10.39 -36.50 12.23
C CYS A 146 -10.51 -37.77 11.38
N SER A 147 -11.44 -37.76 10.42
CA SER A 147 -11.66 -38.84 9.46
C SER A 147 -11.31 -38.34 8.06
N GLY A 148 -10.29 -38.94 7.43
CA GLY A 148 -9.85 -38.60 6.08
C GLY A 148 -10.14 -39.71 5.07
N ALA A 149 -10.29 -39.35 3.78
CA ALA A 149 -10.27 -40.31 2.68
C ALA A 149 -8.85 -40.87 2.51
N ALA A 150 -8.75 -42.18 2.32
CA ALA A 150 -7.48 -42.92 2.32
C ALA A 150 -6.52 -42.50 1.19
N GLY A 151 -5.33 -42.06 1.56
CA GLY A 151 -4.14 -41.97 0.70
C GLY A 151 -2.89 -42.34 1.51
N ASP A 152 -2.29 -43.48 1.16
CA ASP A 152 -0.95 -43.99 1.52
C ASP A 152 -0.48 -43.93 2.99
N ALA A 153 -1.18 -44.68 3.87
CA ALA A 153 -0.64 -45.54 4.95
C ALA A 153 -1.73 -45.81 6.01
N GLY A 154 -2.65 -46.73 5.69
CA GLY A 154 -3.65 -47.37 6.57
C GLY A 154 -3.93 -46.81 7.98
N SER A 155 -4.91 -45.89 8.10
CA SER A 155 -5.97 -45.89 9.13
C SER A 155 -7.04 -44.82 8.79
N PRO A 156 -8.37 -45.09 8.89
CA PRO A 156 -9.44 -44.15 8.51
C PRO A 156 -9.70 -43.03 9.55
N ARG A 157 -8.94 -43.01 10.64
CA ARG A 157 -9.03 -42.06 11.76
C ARG A 157 -7.63 -41.63 12.16
N TYR A 158 -7.40 -40.34 12.28
CA TYR A 158 -6.15 -39.75 12.75
C TYR A 158 -6.45 -38.61 13.72
N CYS A 159 -5.52 -38.32 14.62
CA CYS A 159 -5.64 -37.22 15.56
C CYS A 159 -4.97 -36.00 14.95
N ALA A 160 -5.69 -34.89 14.88
CA ALA A 160 -5.16 -33.63 14.39
C ALA A 160 -5.44 -32.52 15.41
N ASP A 161 -4.44 -31.68 15.67
CA ASP A 161 -4.62 -30.50 16.49
C ASP A 161 -5.21 -29.37 15.65
N LEU A 162 -6.51 -29.14 15.78
CA LEU A 162 -7.18 -28.09 15.01
C LEU A 162 -6.66 -26.69 15.31
N GLN A 163 -5.86 -26.50 16.36
CA GLN A 163 -5.30 -25.20 16.75
C GLN A 163 -3.98 -24.88 16.05
N SER A 164 -3.18 -25.89 15.70
CA SER A 164 -1.80 -25.71 15.24
C SER A 164 -1.44 -26.54 14.00
N ASP A 165 -2.23 -27.57 13.68
CA ASP A 165 -2.01 -28.41 12.52
C ASP A 165 -2.43 -27.67 11.24
N ARG A 166 -1.43 -27.35 10.42
CA ARG A 166 -1.60 -26.68 9.13
C ARG A 166 -2.52 -27.43 8.17
N ALA A 167 -2.55 -28.76 8.23
CA ALA A 167 -3.38 -29.58 7.35
C ALA A 167 -4.84 -29.70 7.83
N ASN A 168 -5.12 -29.30 9.07
CA ASN A 168 -6.40 -29.50 9.74
C ASN A 168 -6.84 -28.24 10.52
N CYS A 169 -6.61 -27.05 9.96
CA CYS A 169 -6.70 -25.81 10.71
C CYS A 169 -8.14 -25.35 10.92
N GLY A 170 -8.59 -25.32 12.18
CA GLY A 170 -9.97 -24.97 12.55
C GLY A 170 -11.00 -26.06 12.25
N ALA A 171 -10.72 -26.95 11.29
CA ALA A 171 -11.51 -28.12 10.98
C ALA A 171 -10.64 -29.22 10.34
N CYS A 172 -11.04 -30.49 10.51
CA CYS A 172 -10.38 -31.63 9.87
C CYS A 172 -10.34 -31.48 8.34
N GLY A 173 -9.16 -31.66 7.74
CA GLY A 173 -8.94 -31.52 6.29
C GLY A 173 -8.87 -30.08 5.76
N ALA A 174 -9.05 -29.07 6.61
CA ALA A 174 -8.92 -27.67 6.22
C ALA A 174 -7.44 -27.24 6.19
N ALA A 175 -6.76 -27.53 5.08
CA ALA A 175 -5.36 -27.18 4.91
C ALA A 175 -5.16 -25.69 4.61
N CYS A 176 -4.21 -25.04 5.30
CA CYS A 176 -3.84 -23.66 5.01
C CYS A 176 -3.05 -23.55 3.70
N GLN A 177 -3.43 -22.56 2.87
CA GLN A 177 -2.76 -22.21 1.62
C GLN A 177 -1.26 -21.94 1.82
N GLU A 178 -0.46 -22.15 0.78
CA GLU A 178 1.01 -21.94 0.80
C GLU A 178 1.34 -20.54 1.36
N GLY A 179 2.26 -20.47 2.33
CA GLY A 179 2.56 -19.24 3.08
C GLY A 179 1.71 -18.96 4.34
N PHE A 180 0.67 -19.75 4.63
CA PHE A 180 -0.16 -19.64 5.84
C PHE A 180 0.02 -20.85 6.77
N GLY A 181 0.15 -20.61 8.07
CA GLY A 181 0.21 -21.64 9.12
C GLY A 181 -1.05 -21.61 9.98
N CYS A 182 -1.30 -22.67 10.75
CA CYS A 182 -2.45 -22.71 11.64
C CYS A 182 -2.11 -22.12 13.00
N PHE A 183 -2.88 -21.11 13.43
CA PHE A 183 -2.73 -20.50 14.74
C PHE A 183 -4.11 -20.26 15.34
N GLU A 184 -4.39 -20.92 16.46
CA GLU A 184 -5.68 -20.90 17.17
C GLU A 184 -6.86 -21.31 16.28
N GLY A 185 -6.62 -22.26 15.37
CA GLY A 185 -7.63 -22.77 14.44
C GLY A 185 -8.03 -21.82 13.32
N ARG A 186 -7.16 -20.86 12.99
CA ARG A 186 -7.28 -20.04 11.79
C ARG A 186 -6.00 -20.07 10.96
N CYS A 187 -6.16 -20.17 9.65
CA CYS A 187 -5.05 -20.01 8.72
C CYS A 187 -4.62 -18.55 8.70
N ARG A 188 -3.42 -18.29 9.20
CA ARG A 188 -2.82 -16.96 9.29
C ARG A 188 -1.42 -17.00 8.70
N VAL A 189 -0.87 -15.88 8.21
CA VAL A 189 0.40 -15.87 7.46
C VAL A 189 1.56 -16.42 8.29
N SER A 190 2.19 -17.51 7.87
CA SER A 190 3.33 -18.10 8.58
C SER A 190 4.60 -17.32 8.26
N CYS A 191 5.15 -16.63 9.25
CA CYS A 191 6.39 -15.90 9.09
C CYS A 191 7.59 -16.82 9.32
N ALA A 192 8.67 -16.67 8.55
CA ALA A 192 9.94 -17.35 8.81
C ALA A 192 10.53 -16.91 10.16
N GLU A 193 11.48 -17.68 10.73
CA GLU A 193 12.01 -17.60 12.11
C GLU A 193 12.56 -16.22 12.59
N LEU A 194 12.54 -15.18 11.75
CA LEU A 194 13.01 -13.83 12.08
C LEU A 194 11.98 -12.71 11.79
N ARG A 195 10.75 -13.06 11.40
CA ARG A 195 9.69 -12.09 11.06
C ARG A 195 8.50 -12.21 12.02
N VAL A 196 7.91 -11.07 12.37
CA VAL A 196 6.71 -10.98 13.23
C VAL A 196 5.49 -10.68 12.36
N ARG A 197 4.35 -11.27 12.71
CA ARG A 197 3.08 -11.05 12.02
C ARG A 197 2.45 -9.73 12.49
N CYS A 198 2.12 -8.85 11.55
CA CYS A 198 1.45 -7.60 11.86
C CYS A 198 0.03 -7.53 11.30
N PRO A 199 -0.95 -7.07 12.11
CA PRO A 199 -2.26 -6.73 11.61
C PRO A 199 -2.13 -5.51 10.68
N ALA A 200 -2.78 -5.56 9.53
CA ALA A 200 -2.90 -4.38 8.70
C ALA A 200 -3.82 -3.37 9.39
N GLY A 201 -3.41 -2.08 9.41
CA GLY A 201 -4.36 -1.00 9.67
C GLY A 201 -5.49 -1.01 8.65
N ASP A 202 -6.61 -0.33 8.97
CA ASP A 202 -8.01 -0.41 8.49
C ASP A 202 -8.39 -0.73 7.01
N ALA A 203 -7.53 -1.31 6.16
CA ALA A 203 -7.88 -1.75 4.80
C ALA A 203 -7.01 -2.89 4.19
N GLY A 204 -6.28 -3.73 4.95
CA GLY A 204 -5.36 -4.74 4.36
C GLY A 204 -5.39 -6.16 4.97
N THR A 205 -4.76 -7.12 4.28
CA THR A 205 -4.51 -8.51 4.73
C THR A 205 -3.28 -8.59 5.66
N GLU A 206 -3.25 -9.57 6.59
CA GLU A 206 -2.11 -9.79 7.51
C GLU A 206 -0.78 -9.95 6.74
N THR A 207 0.32 -9.38 7.24
CA THR A 207 1.65 -9.45 6.58
C THR A 207 2.77 -9.80 7.56
N CYS A 208 3.85 -10.40 7.04
CA CYS A 208 5.07 -10.68 7.81
C CYS A 208 6.07 -9.55 7.64
N VAL A 209 6.46 -8.93 8.74
CA VAL A 209 7.45 -7.85 8.77
C VAL A 209 8.68 -8.28 9.57
N ASP A 210 9.85 -7.82 9.17
CA ASP A 210 11.10 -8.13 9.86
C ASP A 210 11.34 -7.09 10.96
N THR A 211 10.92 -7.38 12.19
CA THR A 211 11.02 -6.41 13.28
C THR A 211 12.45 -6.17 13.74
N SER A 212 13.45 -6.87 13.18
CA SER A 212 14.85 -6.71 13.53
C SER A 212 15.56 -5.59 12.76
N ASN A 213 15.06 -5.26 11.57
CA ASN A 213 15.65 -4.27 10.66
C ASN A 213 14.63 -3.40 9.89
N ASP A 214 13.33 -3.71 9.96
CA ASP A 214 12.28 -2.89 9.34
C ASP A 214 12.03 -1.64 10.18
N VAL A 215 12.39 -0.49 9.62
CA VAL A 215 12.23 0.84 10.22
C VAL A 215 10.77 1.20 10.53
N ARG A 216 9.78 0.56 9.90
CA ARG A 216 8.34 0.79 10.14
C ARG A 216 7.74 -0.14 11.19
N HIS A 217 8.48 -1.18 11.60
CA HIS A 217 8.01 -2.23 12.50
C HIS A 217 9.10 -2.66 13.50
N CYS A 218 9.92 -1.73 13.98
CA CYS A 218 11.11 -2.05 14.75
C CYS A 218 10.80 -2.51 16.17
N GLY A 219 11.21 -3.73 16.51
CA GLY A 219 10.90 -4.37 17.79
C GLY A 219 9.45 -4.79 17.96
N GLY A 220 8.56 -4.44 17.02
CA GLY A 220 7.14 -4.78 17.05
C GLY A 220 6.33 -4.10 15.95
N CYS A 221 5.13 -4.61 15.71
CA CYS A 221 4.23 -4.09 14.68
C CYS A 221 3.84 -2.63 14.90
N GLY A 222 4.02 -1.79 13.86
CA GLY A 222 3.67 -0.38 13.89
C GLY A 222 4.64 0.50 14.69
N ASN A 223 5.69 -0.07 15.30
CA ASN A 223 6.76 0.69 15.95
C ASN A 223 7.69 1.29 14.89
N THR A 224 7.26 2.41 14.32
CA THR A 224 8.06 3.15 13.34
C THR A 224 9.16 3.93 14.06
N CYS A 225 10.42 3.74 13.66
CA CYS A 225 11.53 4.51 14.20
C CYS A 225 11.43 5.99 13.79
N ALA A 226 11.82 6.89 14.71
CA ALA A 226 11.83 8.32 14.45
C ALA A 226 12.81 8.69 13.33
N VAL A 227 12.58 9.82 12.67
CA VAL A 227 13.46 10.33 11.59
C VAL A 227 14.91 10.41 12.10
N GLY A 228 15.82 9.67 11.47
CA GLY A 228 17.24 9.60 11.85
C GLY A 228 17.65 8.36 12.66
N GLN A 229 16.71 7.47 12.99
CA GLN A 229 16.99 6.20 13.67
C GLN A 229 16.90 5.01 12.71
N PHE A 230 17.69 3.98 12.99
CA PHE A 230 17.68 2.72 12.25
C PHE A 230 17.22 1.59 13.15
N CYS A 231 16.52 0.60 12.57
CA CYS A 231 16.19 -0.60 13.31
C CYS A 231 17.39 -1.54 13.32
N VAL A 232 17.98 -1.74 14.50
CA VAL A 232 19.12 -2.65 14.69
C VAL A 232 18.77 -3.64 15.80
N ARG A 233 18.65 -4.91 15.44
CA ARG A 233 18.28 -6.01 16.36
C ARG A 233 16.97 -5.75 17.12
N GLY A 234 16.02 -5.10 16.45
CA GLY A 234 14.69 -4.85 17.02
C GLY A 234 14.61 -3.73 18.05
N ALA A 235 15.59 -2.84 18.06
CA ALA A 235 15.50 -1.56 18.75
C ALA A 235 15.76 -0.43 17.75
N CYS A 236 14.97 0.63 17.83
CA CYS A 236 15.28 1.87 17.13
C CYS A 236 16.52 2.47 17.80
N GLN A 237 17.65 2.42 17.12
CA GLN A 237 18.92 2.91 17.60
C GLN A 237 19.39 4.07 16.72
N THR A 238 19.84 5.14 17.37
CA THR A 238 20.56 6.22 16.71
C THR A 238 22.04 5.82 16.64
N MET A 239 22.57 5.53 15.45
CA MET A 239 24.01 5.29 15.27
C MET A 239 24.71 6.60 14.95
N CYS A 240 25.53 7.08 15.89
CA CYS A 240 26.45 8.19 15.65
C CYS A 240 27.83 7.63 15.26
N GLY A 241 28.34 8.08 14.10
CA GLY A 241 29.68 7.69 13.65
C GLY A 241 30.78 8.20 14.59
N ALA A 242 32.00 7.66 14.46
CA ALA A 242 33.14 8.09 15.25
C ALA A 242 33.38 9.61 15.12
N GLY A 243 33.41 10.33 16.25
CA GLY A 243 33.54 11.79 16.31
C GLY A 243 32.24 12.54 16.63
N PHE A 244 31.09 11.86 16.62
CA PHE A 244 29.79 12.43 17.00
C PHE A 244 29.30 11.79 18.29
N THR A 245 28.73 12.60 19.19
CA THR A 245 28.17 12.14 20.47
C THR A 245 26.65 12.16 20.38
N GLU A 246 26.01 11.11 20.89
CA GLU A 246 24.55 11.02 20.96
C GLU A 246 24.02 12.01 22.00
N CYS A 247 23.16 12.93 21.56
CA CYS A 247 22.57 13.96 22.40
C CYS A 247 21.03 13.93 22.26
N SER A 248 20.37 13.03 23.00
CA SER A 248 18.91 12.90 23.06
C SER A 248 18.24 12.64 21.71
N GLY A 249 18.76 11.64 20.98
CA GLY A 249 18.23 11.17 19.70
C GLY A 249 18.85 11.81 18.46
N ILE A 250 19.74 12.79 18.62
CA ILE A 250 20.44 13.49 17.52
C ILE A 250 21.95 13.37 17.72
N CYS A 251 22.68 12.98 16.68
CA CYS A 251 24.14 12.90 16.70
C CYS A 251 24.75 14.29 16.51
N ARG A 252 25.53 14.76 17.50
CA ARG A 252 26.15 16.09 17.48
C ARG A 252 27.67 16.00 17.55
N ASP A 253 28.37 16.79 16.75
CA ASP A 253 29.81 16.97 16.88
C ASP A 253 30.08 18.00 17.97
N LEU A 254 30.49 17.55 19.16
CA LEU A 254 30.70 18.45 20.30
C LEU A 254 31.81 19.50 20.05
N ARG A 255 32.57 19.41 18.96
CA ARG A 255 33.62 20.39 18.65
C ARG A 255 33.12 21.57 17.83
N ASN A 256 32.09 21.37 17.02
CA ASN A 256 31.67 22.33 15.99
C ASN A 256 30.15 22.51 15.89
N ASP A 257 29.36 21.63 16.50
CA ASP A 257 27.91 21.73 16.56
C ASP A 257 27.50 22.77 17.62
N ARG A 258 26.84 23.82 17.15
CA ARG A 258 26.35 24.93 17.96
C ARG A 258 25.38 24.50 19.06
N GLU A 259 24.61 23.43 18.86
CA GLU A 259 23.57 22.93 19.76
C GLU A 259 24.07 21.77 20.65
N GLY A 260 25.38 21.49 20.63
CA GLY A 260 26.05 20.51 21.48
C GLY A 260 27.49 20.88 21.80
N CYS A 261 27.83 22.16 21.87
CA CYS A 261 29.22 22.62 21.94
C CYS A 261 29.89 22.25 23.27
N GLY A 262 30.90 21.38 23.24
CA GLY A 262 31.63 20.87 24.40
C GLY A 262 30.90 19.76 25.18
N ALA A 263 29.56 19.78 25.24
CA ALA A 263 28.74 18.73 25.85
C ALA A 263 27.30 18.74 25.29
N CYS A 264 26.63 17.59 25.32
CA CYS A 264 25.24 17.46 24.88
C CYS A 264 24.31 18.43 25.61
N GLY A 265 23.47 19.14 24.84
CA GLY A 265 22.55 20.17 25.36
C GLY A 265 23.17 21.55 25.60
N THR A 266 24.47 21.72 25.31
CA THR A 266 25.15 23.02 25.43
C THR A 266 24.98 23.79 24.13
N THR A 267 24.00 24.68 24.09
CA THR A 267 23.73 25.53 22.92
C THR A 267 24.46 26.86 23.03
N CYS A 268 25.31 27.19 22.05
CA CYS A 268 25.97 28.50 22.01
C CYS A 268 24.97 29.64 21.86
N ALA A 269 25.22 30.74 22.58
CA ALA A 269 24.34 31.88 22.60
C ALA A 269 24.17 32.50 21.20
N SER A 270 23.09 33.26 21.00
CA SER A 270 22.78 33.87 19.71
C SER A 270 23.86 34.87 19.28
N GLY A 271 24.70 34.50 18.31
CA GLY A 271 25.87 35.28 17.83
C GLY A 271 27.21 34.56 18.01
N GLU A 272 27.21 33.39 18.64
CA GLU A 272 28.39 32.54 18.85
C GLU A 272 28.37 31.29 17.96
N VAL A 273 29.56 30.88 17.53
CA VAL A 273 29.82 29.62 16.83
C VAL A 273 30.66 28.70 17.70
N CYS A 274 30.43 27.39 17.58
CA CYS A 274 31.23 26.40 18.29
C CYS A 274 32.57 26.20 17.58
N VAL A 275 33.67 26.52 18.25
CA VAL A 275 35.02 26.32 17.73
C VAL A 275 35.80 25.48 18.72
N ALA A 276 36.18 24.27 18.31
CA ALA A 276 36.93 23.31 19.13
C ALA A 276 36.28 23.00 20.50
N GLY A 277 34.95 23.01 20.57
CA GLY A 277 34.18 22.69 21.77
C GLY A 277 33.97 23.86 22.74
N ALA A 278 34.23 25.10 22.30
CA ALA A 278 33.88 26.32 23.03
C ALA A 278 33.06 27.28 22.16
N CYS A 279 32.05 27.91 22.75
CA CYS A 279 31.24 28.94 22.09
C CYS A 279 32.01 30.26 22.02
N GLN A 280 32.18 30.83 20.83
CA GLN A 280 32.91 32.08 20.60
C GLN A 280 32.14 33.00 19.64
N VAL A 281 32.12 34.31 19.92
CA VAL A 281 31.41 35.31 19.10
C VAL A 281 32.19 35.60 17.81
N SER A 282 31.56 35.38 16.65
CA SER A 282 32.12 35.78 15.35
C SER A 282 31.02 36.38 14.46
N CYS A 283 31.02 37.71 14.32
CA CYS A 283 30.14 38.41 13.37
C CYS A 283 30.86 38.54 12.02
N VAL A 284 30.28 37.96 10.97
CA VAL A 284 30.77 38.14 9.59
C VAL A 284 30.74 39.63 9.19
N ALA A 285 31.64 40.03 8.29
CA ALA A 285 31.82 41.43 7.90
C ALA A 285 30.50 42.10 7.47
N ALA A 286 30.23 43.29 8.01
CA ALA A 286 29.02 44.14 7.89
C ALA A 286 27.91 43.96 8.96
N LEU A 287 28.03 43.01 9.91
CA LEU A 287 27.13 42.93 11.08
C LEU A 287 27.79 43.55 12.33
N ASN A 288 26.98 44.19 13.18
CA ASN A 288 27.45 44.81 14.43
C ASN A 288 27.08 43.94 15.63
N ASN A 289 28.00 43.83 16.60
CA ASN A 289 27.76 43.07 17.82
C ASN A 289 26.91 43.90 18.80
N CYS A 290 25.63 43.54 18.91
CA CYS A 290 24.69 44.16 19.83
C CYS A 290 24.50 43.25 21.06
N SER A 291 25.42 43.37 22.02
CA SER A 291 25.39 42.66 23.30
C SER A 291 25.33 41.14 23.17
N GLY A 292 26.22 40.59 22.33
CA GLY A 292 26.37 39.15 22.10
C GLY A 292 25.68 38.65 20.83
N SER A 293 24.83 39.48 20.21
CA SER A 293 24.02 39.13 19.04
C SER A 293 24.39 39.98 17.83
N CYS A 294 24.81 39.36 16.73
CA CYS A 294 25.11 40.06 15.49
C CYS A 294 23.81 40.59 14.86
N ARG A 295 23.72 41.90 14.65
CA ARG A 295 22.55 42.61 14.10
C ARG A 295 22.98 43.56 13.00
N ASP A 296 22.17 43.68 11.96
CA ASP A 296 22.40 44.63 10.87
C ASP A 296 21.74 45.97 11.21
N LEU A 297 22.56 46.97 11.59
CA LEU A 297 22.04 48.29 11.97
C LEU A 297 21.39 49.04 10.80
N GLN A 298 21.50 48.57 9.57
CA GLN A 298 20.91 49.22 8.39
C GLN A 298 19.46 48.80 8.13
N THR A 299 19.09 47.58 8.53
CA THR A 299 17.83 46.93 8.13
C THR A 299 17.08 46.27 9.28
N ASP A 300 17.73 46.06 10.43
CA ASP A 300 17.12 45.43 11.59
C ASP A 300 16.17 46.41 12.30
N VAL A 301 14.88 46.13 12.20
CA VAL A 301 13.80 46.93 12.80
C VAL A 301 13.91 47.05 14.32
N THR A 302 14.66 46.18 14.99
CA THR A 302 14.86 46.21 16.45
C THR A 302 16.20 46.82 16.88
N ASN A 303 17.10 47.08 15.92
CA ASN A 303 18.46 47.61 16.13
C ASN A 303 18.82 48.68 15.08
N CYS A 304 17.84 49.50 14.68
CA CYS A 304 17.96 50.40 13.54
C CYS A 304 18.84 51.62 13.86
N GLY A 305 19.97 51.73 13.17
CA GLY A 305 20.95 52.81 13.35
C GLY A 305 21.88 52.62 14.55
N ALA A 306 21.44 51.95 15.61
CA ALA A 306 22.26 51.56 16.76
C ALA A 306 21.64 50.36 17.51
N CYS A 307 22.47 49.56 18.17
CA CYS A 307 22.05 48.41 18.96
C CYS A 307 20.96 48.78 19.99
N GLY A 308 19.87 48.01 20.03
CA GLY A 308 18.72 48.25 20.91
C GLY A 308 17.71 49.30 20.44
N THR A 309 17.95 49.93 19.28
CA THR A 309 17.04 50.95 18.74
C THR A 309 15.93 50.31 17.91
N SER A 310 14.76 50.05 18.53
CA SER A 310 13.61 49.51 17.81
C SER A 310 12.78 50.59 17.12
N CYS A 311 12.38 50.33 15.88
CA CYS A 311 11.45 51.17 15.14
C CYS A 311 10.03 51.05 15.71
N PRO A 312 9.28 52.16 15.78
CA PRO A 312 7.88 52.14 16.18
C PRO A 312 7.01 51.27 15.28
N ALA A 313 5.91 50.75 15.81
CA ALA A 313 4.97 49.90 15.06
C ALA A 313 4.53 50.57 13.75
N GLY A 314 4.63 49.82 12.64
CA GLY A 314 4.30 50.29 11.29
C GLY A 314 5.44 50.97 10.52
N GLN A 315 6.66 50.97 11.06
CA GLN A 315 7.87 51.44 10.37
C GLN A 315 8.82 50.28 10.07
N VAL A 316 9.62 50.44 9.01
CA VAL A 316 10.72 49.55 8.64
C VAL A 316 12.05 50.28 8.84
N CYS A 317 13.11 49.53 9.14
CA CYS A 317 14.46 50.09 9.17
C CYS A 317 15.03 50.13 7.75
N SER A 318 15.36 51.32 7.25
CA SER A 318 15.97 51.53 5.94
C SER A 318 17.13 52.51 6.07
N ALA A 319 18.32 52.08 5.65
CA ALA A 319 19.57 52.83 5.77
C ALA A 319 19.88 53.32 7.21
N GLY A 320 19.54 52.49 8.21
CA GLY A 320 19.74 52.80 9.63
C GLY A 320 18.80 53.89 10.18
N ARG A 321 17.66 54.12 9.51
CA ARG A 321 16.59 55.01 9.97
C ARG A 321 15.24 54.32 9.89
N CYS A 322 14.40 54.51 10.91
CA CYS A 322 13.02 54.04 10.89
C CYS A 322 12.17 54.93 9.98
N GLN A 323 11.52 54.32 8.99
CA GLN A 323 10.72 55.02 7.98
C GLN A 323 9.39 54.28 7.75
N VAL A 324 8.31 55.01 7.47
CA VAL A 324 6.99 54.41 7.17
C VAL A 324 6.91 54.04 5.69
N SER A 325 6.62 52.78 5.39
CA SER A 325 6.37 52.30 4.01
C SER A 325 5.14 51.40 3.99
N CYS A 326 4.08 51.81 3.27
CA CYS A 326 2.88 51.00 3.04
C CYS A 326 2.87 50.46 1.61
N GLY A 327 2.55 49.18 1.44
CA GLY A 327 2.49 48.53 0.12
C GLY A 327 1.43 49.14 -0.82
N PRO A 328 1.48 48.85 -2.14
CA PRO A 328 0.51 49.37 -3.10
C PRO A 328 -0.92 49.00 -2.71
N GLY A 329 -1.82 49.99 -2.67
CA GLY A 329 -3.22 49.83 -2.25
C GLY A 329 -3.50 50.09 -0.76
N LEU A 330 -2.47 50.28 0.06
CA LEU A 330 -2.62 50.59 1.49
C LEU A 330 -2.26 52.06 1.77
N SER A 331 -3.08 52.72 2.59
CA SER A 331 -2.84 54.11 3.00
C SER A 331 -2.31 54.17 4.43
N ASN A 332 -1.40 55.12 4.68
CA ASN A 332 -0.85 55.34 6.01
C ASN A 332 -1.84 56.12 6.89
N CYS A 333 -2.50 55.42 7.80
CA CYS A 333 -3.42 56.00 8.78
C CYS A 333 -2.72 56.17 10.13
N SER A 334 -1.95 57.25 10.26
CA SER A 334 -1.25 57.64 11.51
C SER A 334 -0.30 56.57 12.05
N GLY A 335 0.51 55.97 11.17
CA GLY A 335 1.52 54.97 11.53
C GLY A 335 1.05 53.51 11.37
N SER A 336 -0.14 53.30 10.81
CA SER A 336 -0.66 51.97 10.52
C SER A 336 -1.19 51.90 9.09
N CYS A 337 -0.65 50.97 8.29
CA CYS A 337 -1.12 50.76 6.92
C CYS A 337 -2.50 50.09 6.94
N ARG A 338 -3.48 50.71 6.29
CA ARG A 338 -4.89 50.26 6.25
C ARG A 338 -5.41 50.33 4.82
N ASP A 339 -6.23 49.36 4.46
CA ASP A 339 -6.90 49.33 3.15
C ASP A 339 -8.19 50.15 3.21
N LEU A 340 -8.19 51.34 2.61
CA LEU A 340 -9.35 52.23 2.66
C LEU A 340 -10.56 51.69 1.86
N GLN A 341 -10.41 50.62 1.08
CA GLN A 341 -11.50 50.04 0.29
C GLN A 341 -12.30 48.98 1.06
N THR A 342 -11.69 48.33 2.04
CA THR A 342 -12.24 47.15 2.73
C THR A 342 -12.16 47.22 4.25
N ASP A 343 -11.30 48.08 4.80
CA ASP A 343 -11.12 48.21 6.25
C ASP A 343 -12.29 48.97 6.88
N ARG A 344 -13.10 48.26 7.67
CA ARG A 344 -14.29 48.79 8.35
C ARG A 344 -13.97 49.94 9.31
N ALA A 345 -12.75 50.04 9.84
CA ALA A 345 -12.34 51.11 10.75
C ALA A 345 -11.72 52.33 10.02
N HIS A 346 -11.45 52.22 8.71
CA HIS A 346 -10.77 53.24 7.91
C HIS A 346 -11.38 53.35 6.50
N CYS A 347 -12.71 53.27 6.39
CA CYS A 347 -13.40 53.16 5.12
C CYS A 347 -13.46 54.49 4.36
N GLY A 348 -12.85 54.54 3.17
CA GLY A 348 -12.77 55.73 2.31
C GLY A 348 -11.75 56.79 2.75
N ALA A 349 -11.47 56.90 4.05
CA ALA A 349 -10.41 57.72 4.61
C ALA A 349 -9.94 57.18 5.98
N CYS A 350 -8.72 57.56 6.36
CA CYS A 350 -8.13 57.16 7.64
C CYS A 350 -8.97 57.64 8.83
N GLY A 351 -9.36 56.70 9.71
CA GLY A 351 -10.15 56.96 10.92
C GLY A 351 -11.67 56.95 10.71
N THR A 352 -12.13 56.70 9.48
CA THR A 352 -13.55 56.64 9.15
C THR A 352 -14.11 55.25 9.41
N ALA A 353 -14.58 54.99 10.64
CA ALA A 353 -15.20 53.72 11.00
C ALA A 353 -16.66 53.63 10.54
N CYS A 354 -17.06 52.51 9.94
CA CYS A 354 -18.46 52.25 9.61
C CYS A 354 -19.28 51.97 10.88
N ALA A 355 -20.48 52.57 10.96
CA ALA A 355 -21.44 52.33 12.04
C ALA A 355 -21.79 50.83 12.16
N GLU A 356 -22.25 50.38 13.33
CA GLU A 356 -22.68 48.99 13.55
C GLU A 356 -23.68 48.54 12.48
N GLY A 357 -23.45 47.35 11.91
CA GLY A 357 -24.27 46.77 10.83
C GLY A 357 -23.84 47.09 9.39
N LEU A 358 -22.90 48.02 9.16
CA LEU A 358 -22.41 48.38 7.82
C LEU A 358 -21.04 47.77 7.50
N VAL A 359 -20.77 47.43 6.23
CA VAL A 359 -19.44 46.94 5.79
C VAL A 359 -18.78 47.96 4.88
N CYS A 360 -17.44 48.01 4.90
CA CYS A 360 -16.69 48.84 3.96
C CYS A 360 -16.60 48.12 2.63
N SER A 361 -17.19 48.69 1.58
CA SER A 361 -17.09 48.15 0.24
C SER A 361 -16.88 49.29 -0.76
N ALA A 362 -15.80 49.18 -1.53
CA ALA A 362 -15.32 50.19 -2.47
C ALA A 362 -15.08 51.57 -1.83
N GLY A 363 -14.66 51.60 -0.57
CA GLY A 363 -14.37 52.85 0.15
C GLY A 363 -15.61 53.62 0.63
N THR A 364 -16.78 52.97 0.67
CA THR A 364 -18.01 53.51 1.25
C THR A 364 -18.63 52.51 2.23
N CYS A 365 -19.13 53.02 3.36
CA CYS A 365 -19.85 52.20 4.33
C CYS A 365 -21.27 51.93 3.82
N GLN A 366 -21.56 50.68 3.47
CA GLN A 366 -22.84 50.28 2.90
C GLN A 366 -23.41 49.04 3.58
N LEU A 367 -24.73 48.89 3.53
CA LEU A 367 -25.45 47.76 4.11
C LEU A 367 -25.46 46.59 3.11
N SER A 368 -24.90 45.45 3.48
CA SER A 368 -24.92 44.24 2.64
C SER A 368 -25.62 43.11 3.37
N CYS A 369 -26.77 42.67 2.85
CA CYS A 369 -27.45 41.44 3.28
C CYS A 369 -27.13 40.32 2.29
N VAL A 370 -26.71 39.15 2.80
CA VAL A 370 -26.48 37.95 1.97
C VAL A 370 -27.75 37.51 1.24
N ALA A 371 -27.59 36.85 0.08
CA ALA A 371 -28.70 36.43 -0.77
C ALA A 371 -29.75 35.61 0.00
N GLY A 372 -31.01 36.04 -0.05
CA GLY A 372 -32.14 35.45 0.69
C GLY A 372 -32.64 36.31 1.86
N LEU A 373 -31.88 37.32 2.31
CA LEU A 373 -32.29 38.23 3.39
C LEU A 373 -32.64 39.62 2.86
N SER A 374 -33.69 40.25 3.41
CA SER A 374 -34.14 41.59 3.03
C SER A 374 -33.79 42.62 4.11
N SER A 375 -33.46 43.85 3.71
CA SER A 375 -33.17 44.95 4.64
C SER A 375 -34.47 45.52 5.21
N CYS A 376 -34.70 45.29 6.51
CA CYS A 376 -35.84 45.81 7.24
C CYS A 376 -35.36 46.79 8.31
N SER A 377 -35.48 48.10 8.05
CA SER A 377 -35.10 49.18 8.97
C SER A 377 -33.65 49.09 9.49
N GLY A 378 -32.71 48.74 8.60
CA GLY A 378 -31.27 48.70 8.92
C GLY A 378 -30.78 47.38 9.50
N SER A 379 -31.62 46.34 9.57
CA SER A 379 -31.22 44.98 9.95
C SER A 379 -31.69 43.95 8.92
N CYS A 380 -30.83 43.00 8.55
CA CYS A 380 -31.19 41.92 7.63
C CYS A 380 -32.15 40.94 8.32
N ARG A 381 -33.29 40.64 7.68
CA ARG A 381 -34.32 39.72 8.17
C ARG A 381 -34.77 38.76 7.08
N ASP A 382 -35.11 37.54 7.46
CA ASP A 382 -35.66 36.52 6.56
C ASP A 382 -37.19 36.64 6.52
N LEU A 383 -37.73 37.16 5.41
CA LEU A 383 -39.17 37.38 5.27
C LEU A 383 -39.98 36.08 5.14
N GLN A 384 -39.34 34.92 4.99
CA GLN A 384 -40.05 33.64 4.87
C GLN A 384 -40.33 32.97 6.23
N THR A 385 -39.51 33.25 7.24
CA THR A 385 -39.53 32.52 8.52
C THR A 385 -39.55 33.45 9.74
N ASP A 386 -39.19 34.72 9.59
CA ASP A 386 -39.18 35.67 10.71
C ASP A 386 -40.61 36.09 11.07
N ARG A 387 -41.04 35.66 12.26
CA ARG A 387 -42.35 35.99 12.84
C ARG A 387 -42.59 37.49 12.99
N ALA A 388 -41.56 38.32 13.10
CA ALA A 388 -41.69 39.77 13.23
C ALA A 388 -41.72 40.52 11.87
N ASN A 389 -41.39 39.84 10.77
CA ASN A 389 -41.22 40.43 9.44
C ASN A 389 -41.76 39.51 8.33
N CYS A 390 -42.88 38.84 8.58
CA CYS A 390 -43.39 37.76 7.73
C CYS A 390 -44.00 38.30 6.43
N GLY A 391 -43.40 37.96 5.28
CA GLY A 391 -43.83 38.40 3.94
C GLY A 391 -43.43 39.82 3.56
N ALA A 392 -43.26 40.72 4.52
CA ALA A 392 -42.71 42.07 4.32
C ALA A 392 -42.12 42.62 5.63
N CYS A 393 -41.20 43.59 5.51
CA CYS A 393 -40.58 44.25 6.67
C CYS A 393 -41.63 44.91 7.58
N GLY A 394 -41.56 44.63 8.89
CA GLY A 394 -42.47 45.16 9.90
C GLY A 394 -43.79 44.38 10.09
N THR A 395 -44.01 43.29 9.35
CA THR A 395 -45.25 42.49 9.43
C THR A 395 -45.12 41.38 10.48
N ALA A 396 -45.48 41.68 11.73
CA ALA A 396 -45.45 40.69 12.82
C ALA A 396 -46.70 39.80 12.86
N CYS A 397 -46.52 38.48 13.01
CA CYS A 397 -47.64 37.54 13.10
C CYS A 397 -48.42 37.70 14.43
N PRO A 398 -49.76 37.64 14.40
CA PRO A 398 -50.60 37.66 15.61
C PRO A 398 -50.24 36.54 16.60
N SER A 399 -50.54 36.73 17.88
CA SER A 399 -50.32 35.73 18.94
C SER A 399 -51.00 34.40 18.61
N GLY A 400 -50.25 33.30 18.67
CA GLY A 400 -50.73 31.93 18.37
C GLY A 400 -50.43 31.43 16.96
N GLN A 401 -49.89 32.28 16.07
CA GLN A 401 -49.53 31.91 14.69
C GLN A 401 -48.00 31.80 14.49
N VAL A 402 -47.53 31.16 13.43
CA VAL A 402 -46.11 31.13 13.03
C VAL A 402 -45.94 31.63 11.61
N CYS A 403 -44.78 32.21 11.29
CA CYS A 403 -44.44 32.61 9.93
C CYS A 403 -43.93 31.40 9.16
N SER A 404 -44.61 31.03 8.08
CA SER A 404 -44.19 29.92 7.22
C SER A 404 -44.46 30.28 5.77
N ALA A 405 -43.39 30.27 4.97
CA ALA A 405 -43.38 30.70 3.57
C ALA A 405 -43.87 32.15 3.35
N GLY A 406 -43.59 33.03 4.31
CA GLY A 406 -43.96 34.45 4.23
C GLY A 406 -45.42 34.77 4.54
N VAL A 407 -46.17 33.84 5.16
CA VAL A 407 -47.56 34.06 5.62
C VAL A 407 -47.73 33.56 7.06
N CYS A 408 -48.48 34.31 7.88
CA CYS A 408 -48.80 33.95 9.26
C CYS A 408 -49.97 32.95 9.33
N GLN A 409 -49.78 31.79 9.99
CA GLN A 409 -50.81 30.74 10.09
C GLN A 409 -50.83 30.01 11.45
N LEU A 410 -51.99 29.44 11.84
CA LEU A 410 -52.27 28.78 13.12
C LEU A 410 -51.96 27.27 13.08
N SER A 411 -51.41 26.66 14.14
CA SER A 411 -51.10 25.20 14.18
C SER A 411 -51.42 24.55 15.55
N CYS A 412 -52.30 23.53 15.59
CA CYS A 412 -52.47 22.56 16.69
C CYS A 412 -51.93 21.19 16.22
N VAL A 413 -51.12 20.50 17.04
CA VAL A 413 -50.56 19.16 16.73
C VAL A 413 -51.65 18.08 16.66
N ALA A 414 -51.41 17.03 15.85
CA ALA A 414 -52.38 15.97 15.54
C ALA A 414 -52.93 15.26 16.79
N GLY A 415 -54.26 15.11 16.85
CA GLY A 415 -55.00 14.49 17.97
C GLY A 415 -55.73 15.48 18.88
N LEU A 416 -55.48 16.78 18.76
CA LEU A 416 -56.14 17.82 19.54
C LEU A 416 -57.03 18.71 18.67
N SER A 417 -58.25 18.98 19.14
CA SER A 417 -59.23 19.82 18.45
C SER A 417 -59.16 21.27 18.96
N SER A 418 -59.26 22.24 18.04
CA SER A 418 -59.29 23.66 18.39
C SER A 418 -60.65 24.02 18.99
N CYS A 419 -60.71 24.19 20.32
CA CYS A 419 -61.90 24.63 21.03
C CYS A 419 -61.74 26.11 21.40
N SER A 420 -62.16 27.01 20.52
CA SER A 420 -62.14 28.47 20.73
C SER A 420 -60.75 29.05 21.06
N GLY A 421 -59.73 28.62 20.31
CA GLY A 421 -58.35 29.14 20.43
C GLY A 421 -57.44 28.40 21.42
N SER A 422 -57.91 27.29 22.00
CA SER A 422 -57.10 26.39 22.83
C SER A 422 -57.29 24.93 22.39
N CYS A 423 -56.20 24.18 22.19
CA CYS A 423 -56.28 22.78 21.78
C CYS A 423 -56.71 21.89 23.00
N ARG A 424 -57.69 20.98 22.82
CA ARG A 424 -58.25 20.09 23.87
C ARG A 424 -58.47 18.66 23.34
N ASP A 425 -58.45 17.67 24.24
CA ASP A 425 -58.69 16.24 23.94
C ASP A 425 -60.12 15.84 24.32
N LEU A 426 -60.95 15.50 23.32
CA LEU A 426 -62.37 15.23 23.50
C LEU A 426 -62.69 13.81 23.98
N GLN A 427 -61.70 12.91 24.10
CA GLN A 427 -61.96 11.52 24.50
C GLN A 427 -61.91 11.29 26.00
N THR A 428 -61.14 12.11 26.72
CA THR A 428 -60.84 11.90 28.15
C THR A 428 -61.03 13.16 29.00
N ASP A 429 -61.10 14.35 28.38
CA ASP A 429 -61.31 15.59 29.13
C ASP A 429 -62.75 15.64 29.65
N ARG A 430 -62.89 15.50 30.98
CA ARG A 430 -64.16 15.55 31.70
C ARG A 430 -64.92 16.87 31.47
N ALA A 431 -64.27 17.95 31.08
CA ALA A 431 -64.88 19.26 30.80
C ALA A 431 -65.20 19.49 29.30
N HIS A 432 -64.72 18.62 28.40
CA HIS A 432 -64.91 18.71 26.95
C HIS A 432 -65.18 17.33 26.33
N CYS A 433 -65.94 16.47 27.02
CA CYS A 433 -66.14 15.05 26.71
C CYS A 433 -67.06 14.90 25.48
N GLY A 434 -66.50 14.46 24.35
CA GLY A 434 -67.18 14.25 23.07
C GLY A 434 -67.29 15.49 22.17
N ALA A 435 -67.33 16.70 22.73
CA ALA A 435 -67.35 17.97 22.01
C ALA A 435 -66.83 19.13 22.88
N CYS A 436 -66.38 20.22 22.24
CA CYS A 436 -65.90 21.40 22.95
C CYS A 436 -67.01 21.98 23.86
N GLY A 437 -66.81 21.93 25.18
CA GLY A 437 -67.66 22.54 26.21
C GLY A 437 -68.61 21.59 26.96
N THR A 438 -68.48 20.27 26.76
CA THR A 438 -69.39 19.26 27.36
C THR A 438 -68.80 18.61 28.62
N ALA A 439 -69.40 18.83 29.80
CA ALA A 439 -68.90 18.33 31.09
C ALA A 439 -69.75 17.18 31.72
N CYS A 440 -69.10 16.15 32.31
CA CYS A 440 -69.81 15.02 32.97
C CYS A 440 -70.37 15.36 34.37
N GLY A 441 -71.49 14.73 34.75
CA GLY A 441 -72.17 14.88 36.05
C GLY A 441 -71.43 14.27 37.26
N ALA A 442 -71.95 14.51 38.48
CA ALA A 442 -71.38 13.97 39.71
C ALA A 442 -71.65 12.45 39.86
N GLY A 443 -70.66 11.68 40.29
CA GLY A 443 -70.74 10.20 40.36
C GLY A 443 -70.56 9.49 39.00
N GLN A 444 -70.17 10.25 37.96
CA GLN A 444 -69.90 9.74 36.62
C GLN A 444 -68.47 10.06 36.15
N VAL A 445 -67.90 9.26 35.23
CA VAL A 445 -66.56 9.47 34.62
C VAL A 445 -66.63 9.55 33.09
N CYS A 446 -65.78 10.36 32.44
CA CYS A 446 -65.70 10.47 30.96
C CYS A 446 -64.84 9.33 30.40
N THR A 447 -65.44 8.45 29.61
CA THR A 447 -64.75 7.31 28.98
C THR A 447 -65.23 7.17 27.55
N GLY A 448 -64.31 7.27 26.57
CA GLY A 448 -64.63 7.17 25.15
C GLY A 448 -65.56 8.28 24.64
N GLY A 449 -65.59 9.44 25.32
CA GLY A 449 -66.48 10.56 25.00
C GLY A 449 -67.88 10.53 25.64
N ALA A 450 -68.16 9.68 26.66
CA ALA A 450 -69.46 9.62 27.38
C ALA A 450 -69.35 9.38 28.92
N CYS A 451 -70.42 9.63 29.72
CA CYS A 451 -70.43 9.64 31.22
C CYS A 451 -71.31 8.52 31.92
N ALA A 452 -70.89 7.80 33.03
CA ALA A 452 -71.65 6.67 33.74
C ALA A 452 -71.35 6.35 35.30
N ALA A 453 -72.24 5.66 36.12
CA ALA A 453 -72.27 5.51 37.66
C ALA A 453 -72.35 4.07 38.36
N SER A 454 -72.16 3.84 39.72
CA SER A 454 -72.03 2.47 40.41
C SER A 454 -72.51 2.17 41.90
N CYS A 455 -73.14 0.98 42.16
CA CYS A 455 -72.99 0.01 43.30
C CYS A 455 -73.30 -1.41 42.74
N SER A 456 -72.45 -2.42 42.96
CA SER A 456 -72.33 -3.53 42.00
C SER A 456 -73.62 -4.38 41.82
N PRO A 457 -74.15 -4.52 40.59
CA PRO A 457 -75.37 -5.27 40.26
C PRO A 457 -75.38 -6.80 40.54
N ALA A 458 -74.41 -7.33 41.26
CA ALA A 458 -74.06 -8.76 41.23
C ALA A 458 -74.26 -9.51 42.56
N GLN A 459 -75.00 -8.96 43.53
CA GLN A 459 -75.24 -9.63 44.82
C GLN A 459 -76.74 -9.66 45.16
N THR A 460 -77.23 -10.80 45.66
CA THR A 460 -78.64 -11.04 46.04
C THR A 460 -78.73 -11.30 47.54
N VAL A 461 -79.77 -10.81 48.20
CA VAL A 461 -79.93 -11.00 49.65
C VAL A 461 -80.47 -12.42 49.93
N CYS A 462 -79.60 -13.35 50.36
CA CYS A 462 -79.99 -14.66 50.90
C CYS A 462 -79.88 -14.59 52.44
N SER A 463 -80.98 -14.83 53.16
CA SER A 463 -81.05 -14.87 54.63
C SER A 463 -80.43 -13.67 55.38
N GLY A 464 -80.52 -12.46 54.81
CA GLY A 464 -80.15 -11.19 55.46
C GLY A 464 -78.72 -10.68 55.20
N THR A 465 -77.92 -11.38 54.40
CA THR A 465 -76.56 -10.98 54.00
C THR A 465 -76.45 -10.90 52.48
N CYS A 466 -75.71 -9.90 51.95
CA CYS A 466 -75.41 -9.82 50.52
C CYS A 466 -74.60 -11.04 50.10
N THR A 467 -75.27 -12.01 49.48
CA THR A 467 -74.70 -13.31 49.11
C THR A 467 -74.63 -13.35 47.59
N ASN A 468 -73.50 -13.83 47.07
CA ASN A 468 -73.33 -13.92 45.65
C ASN A 468 -73.83 -15.28 45.14
N THR A 469 -75.12 -15.37 44.85
CA THR A 469 -75.76 -16.55 44.23
C THR A 469 -75.18 -16.89 42.87
N GLN A 470 -74.30 -16.04 42.32
CA GLN A 470 -73.53 -16.36 41.13
C GLN A 470 -72.27 -17.20 41.42
N PHE A 471 -71.69 -17.18 42.62
CA PHE A 471 -70.38 -17.81 42.86
C PHE A 471 -70.28 -18.67 44.13
N ASP A 472 -71.34 -18.78 44.91
CA ASP A 472 -71.38 -19.63 46.11
C ASP A 472 -71.67 -21.11 45.75
N PRO A 473 -70.72 -22.05 45.95
CA PRO A 473 -70.89 -23.48 45.62
C PRO A 473 -72.01 -24.19 46.39
N ASP A 474 -72.43 -23.64 47.53
CA ASP A 474 -73.49 -24.19 48.38
C ASP A 474 -74.86 -23.50 48.15
N ASN A 475 -74.88 -22.37 47.42
CA ASN A 475 -76.07 -21.55 47.14
C ASN A 475 -76.16 -21.14 45.66
N CYS A 476 -75.81 -22.06 44.76
CA CYS A 476 -75.57 -21.76 43.36
C CYS A 476 -76.86 -21.64 42.54
N GLY A 477 -77.16 -20.43 42.05
CA GLY A 477 -78.38 -20.14 41.28
C GLY A 477 -79.62 -19.86 42.11
N GLY A 478 -79.53 -20.09 43.42
CA GLY A 478 -80.59 -19.88 44.39
C GLY A 478 -80.13 -20.38 45.75
N CYS A 479 -80.69 -19.83 46.83
CA CYS A 479 -80.27 -20.20 48.18
C CYS A 479 -80.57 -21.71 48.43
N GLY A 480 -79.56 -22.49 48.84
CA GLY A 480 -79.67 -23.93 49.17
C GLY A 480 -79.33 -24.95 48.07
N SER A 481 -78.79 -24.53 46.92
CA SER A 481 -78.46 -25.43 45.78
C SER A 481 -76.95 -25.70 45.67
N ALA A 482 -76.48 -26.87 46.11
CA ALA A 482 -75.06 -27.25 46.10
C ALA A 482 -74.60 -28.04 44.84
N CYS A 483 -73.32 -27.91 44.46
CA CYS A 483 -72.75 -28.49 43.23
C CYS A 483 -71.83 -29.73 43.48
N GLY A 484 -72.07 -30.86 42.80
CA GLY A 484 -71.16 -32.05 42.73
C GLY A 484 -71.63 -33.31 43.48
N PRO A 485 -70.90 -34.46 43.39
CA PRO A 485 -69.50 -34.66 42.91
C PRO A 485 -69.33 -35.18 41.45
N TYR A 486 -68.17 -34.91 40.81
CA TYR A 486 -67.79 -35.31 39.43
C TYR A 486 -66.39 -35.97 39.35
N ASP A 487 -66.16 -36.93 38.44
CA ASP A 487 -64.87 -37.62 38.25
C ASP A 487 -63.83 -36.74 37.52
N ASN A 488 -62.58 -36.76 38.03
CA ASN A 488 -61.44 -35.97 37.55
C ASN A 488 -61.71 -34.45 37.43
N ALA A 489 -62.71 -33.91 38.15
CA ALA A 489 -63.10 -32.51 38.10
C ALA A 489 -63.55 -31.96 39.45
N ALA A 490 -63.28 -30.68 39.71
CA ALA A 490 -63.80 -29.93 40.85
C ALA A 490 -65.12 -29.23 40.48
N ALA A 491 -66.10 -29.27 41.39
CA ALA A 491 -67.36 -28.53 41.25
C ALA A 491 -67.25 -27.13 41.88
N SER A 492 -67.73 -26.11 41.17
CA SER A 492 -67.75 -24.71 41.60
C SER A 492 -69.05 -24.03 41.15
N CYS A 493 -69.39 -22.86 41.71
CA CYS A 493 -70.52 -22.07 41.23
C CYS A 493 -70.02 -20.87 40.40
N ASN A 494 -70.60 -20.65 39.21
CA ASN A 494 -70.32 -19.46 38.40
C ASN A 494 -71.58 -19.01 37.65
N GLY A 495 -71.97 -17.74 37.77
CA GLY A 495 -73.19 -17.19 37.18
C GLY A 495 -74.49 -17.81 37.70
N GLY A 496 -74.45 -18.53 38.83
CA GLY A 496 -75.61 -19.19 39.43
C GLY A 496 -75.91 -20.55 38.81
N ARG A 497 -74.88 -21.18 38.23
CA ARG A 497 -74.94 -22.51 37.68
C ARG A 497 -73.71 -23.29 38.15
N CYS A 498 -73.91 -24.56 38.46
CA CYS A 498 -72.79 -25.45 38.78
C CYS A 498 -71.87 -25.58 37.57
N VAL A 499 -70.60 -25.29 37.78
CA VAL A 499 -69.52 -25.36 36.81
C VAL A 499 -68.53 -26.43 37.25
N GLN A 500 -68.30 -27.38 36.35
CA GLN A 500 -67.29 -28.41 36.45
C GLN A 500 -65.95 -27.84 35.95
N THR A 501 -64.88 -27.96 36.72
CA THR A 501 -63.52 -27.57 36.33
C THR A 501 -62.62 -28.80 36.37
N CYS A 502 -62.11 -29.20 35.22
CA CYS A 502 -61.27 -30.38 35.07
C CYS A 502 -59.96 -30.25 35.85
N SER A 503 -59.49 -31.37 36.40
CA SER A 503 -58.17 -31.44 37.02
C SER A 503 -57.09 -31.11 35.99
N PRO A 504 -55.97 -30.47 36.38
CA PRO A 504 -54.91 -30.09 35.45
C PRO A 504 -54.47 -31.25 34.55
N GLY A 505 -54.50 -31.03 33.24
CA GLY A 505 -54.18 -32.05 32.24
C GLY A 505 -55.36 -32.89 31.75
N PHE A 506 -56.56 -32.68 32.27
CA PHE A 506 -57.78 -33.34 31.79
C PHE A 506 -58.78 -32.33 31.24
N ALA A 507 -59.63 -32.74 30.30
CA ALA A 507 -60.74 -31.92 29.82
C ALA A 507 -61.97 -32.76 29.46
N ASP A 508 -63.14 -32.14 29.64
CA ASP A 508 -64.46 -32.58 29.18
C ASP A 508 -64.58 -32.30 27.67
N CYS A 509 -64.32 -33.31 26.85
CA CYS A 509 -64.21 -33.14 25.40
C CYS A 509 -65.49 -33.50 24.63
N ASN A 510 -66.41 -34.21 25.25
CA ASN A 510 -67.75 -34.48 24.72
C ASN A 510 -68.80 -33.46 25.21
N ALA A 511 -68.44 -32.58 26.15
CA ALA A 511 -69.28 -31.57 26.80
C ALA A 511 -70.45 -32.17 27.62
N ASP A 512 -70.34 -33.45 28.00
CA ASP A 512 -71.29 -34.10 28.90
C ASP A 512 -70.86 -33.86 30.36
N ARG A 513 -71.65 -33.03 31.05
CA ARG A 513 -71.31 -32.63 32.42
C ARG A 513 -71.50 -33.74 33.45
N THR A 514 -72.04 -34.89 33.07
CA THR A 514 -72.42 -35.95 34.00
C THR A 514 -71.34 -37.01 34.22
N ASP A 515 -70.37 -37.15 33.31
CA ASP A 515 -69.30 -38.17 33.38
C ASP A 515 -67.90 -37.60 33.66
N GLY A 516 -67.73 -36.29 33.78
CA GLY A 516 -66.49 -35.67 34.26
C GLY A 516 -65.56 -35.22 33.14
N CYS A 517 -64.26 -35.11 33.43
CA CYS A 517 -63.26 -34.67 32.45
C CYS A 517 -62.44 -35.87 31.95
N GLU A 518 -62.87 -36.45 30.84
CA GLU A 518 -62.57 -37.80 30.39
C GLU A 518 -61.30 -37.95 29.55
N ARG A 519 -60.72 -36.85 29.05
CA ARG A 519 -59.53 -36.89 28.17
C ARG A 519 -58.29 -36.28 28.79
N ASN A 520 -57.19 -37.04 28.76
CA ASN A 520 -55.89 -36.56 29.20
C ASN A 520 -55.20 -35.76 28.08
N LEU A 521 -55.24 -34.44 28.21
CA LEU A 521 -54.66 -33.47 27.27
C LEU A 521 -53.13 -33.52 27.22
N ASN A 522 -52.46 -34.24 28.14
CA ASN A 522 -51.01 -34.35 28.17
C ASN A 522 -50.45 -35.46 27.29
N THR A 523 -51.28 -36.43 26.91
CA THR A 523 -50.83 -37.66 26.21
C THR A 523 -51.70 -38.03 25.01
N ASP A 524 -52.93 -37.53 24.93
CA ASP A 524 -53.84 -37.85 23.84
C ASP A 524 -53.48 -37.04 22.58
N LEU A 525 -53.06 -37.74 21.52
CA LEU A 525 -52.63 -37.14 20.24
C LEU A 525 -53.75 -36.37 19.51
N SER A 526 -55.01 -36.72 19.76
CA SER A 526 -56.21 -36.09 19.17
C SER A 526 -56.73 -34.91 20.00
N HIS A 527 -56.25 -34.77 21.23
CA HIS A 527 -56.71 -33.76 22.19
C HIS A 527 -55.51 -33.11 22.91
N CYS A 528 -54.37 -32.96 22.22
CA CYS A 528 -53.15 -32.46 22.86
C CYS A 528 -53.31 -30.97 23.20
N ALA A 529 -53.05 -30.60 24.46
CA ALA A 529 -53.26 -29.25 25.04
C ALA A 529 -54.72 -28.80 25.19
N ARG A 530 -55.65 -29.19 24.31
CA ARG A 530 -57.09 -28.88 24.39
C ARG A 530 -57.94 -29.87 23.61
N CYS A 531 -59.23 -29.96 23.94
CA CYS A 531 -60.17 -30.84 23.26
C CYS A 531 -60.24 -30.59 21.74
N GLY A 532 -60.12 -31.66 20.95
CA GLY A 532 -60.16 -31.62 19.49
C GLY A 532 -58.91 -31.03 18.83
N ALA A 533 -57.90 -30.62 19.60
CA ALA A 533 -56.62 -30.20 19.06
C ALA A 533 -55.73 -31.41 18.78
N ALA A 534 -55.97 -32.03 17.63
CA ALA A 534 -55.03 -33.01 17.10
C ALA A 534 -53.70 -32.32 16.77
N CYS A 535 -52.59 -32.97 17.11
CA CYS A 535 -51.27 -32.47 16.71
C CYS A 535 -51.20 -32.37 15.17
N PRO A 536 -50.77 -31.23 14.59
CA PRO A 536 -50.74 -31.05 13.16
C PRO A 536 -49.83 -32.10 12.51
N SER A 537 -50.30 -32.75 11.44
CA SER A 537 -49.42 -33.59 10.63
C SER A 537 -48.34 -32.70 10.00
N ARG A 538 -47.09 -33.15 10.07
CA ARG A 538 -45.92 -32.44 9.53
C ARG A 538 -45.30 -33.28 8.43
N ALA A 539 -44.95 -32.65 7.31
CA ALA A 539 -44.35 -33.35 6.18
C ALA A 539 -43.00 -33.97 6.59
N ASN A 540 -42.77 -35.22 6.19
CA ASN A 540 -41.56 -35.99 6.49
C ASN A 540 -41.21 -36.09 7.98
N ALA A 541 -42.20 -36.09 8.88
CA ALA A 541 -42.00 -36.18 10.32
C ALA A 541 -43.03 -37.07 11.03
N THR A 542 -42.62 -37.68 12.14
CA THR A 542 -43.50 -38.40 13.09
C THR A 542 -43.85 -37.52 14.27
N ILE A 543 -45.15 -37.39 14.60
CA ILE A 543 -45.68 -36.49 15.64
C ILE A 543 -45.89 -37.20 16.99
N SER A 544 -45.78 -36.47 18.09
CA SER A 544 -45.98 -36.95 19.47
C SER A 544 -46.67 -35.90 20.35
N CYS A 545 -47.38 -36.31 21.40
CA CYS A 545 -47.93 -35.41 22.42
C CYS A 545 -47.35 -35.79 23.79
N THR A 546 -46.53 -34.92 24.37
CA THR A 546 -45.93 -35.16 25.69
C THR A 546 -46.07 -33.90 26.54
N GLY A 547 -46.68 -34.01 27.72
CA GLY A 547 -46.89 -32.87 28.62
C GLY A 547 -47.80 -31.78 28.05
N GLY A 548 -48.68 -32.15 27.11
CA GLY A 548 -49.64 -31.22 26.49
C GLY A 548 -49.02 -30.37 25.37
N VAL A 549 -47.85 -30.74 24.87
CA VAL A 549 -47.19 -30.07 23.75
C VAL A 549 -46.98 -31.06 22.60
N CYS A 550 -47.34 -30.64 21.39
CA CYS A 550 -47.09 -31.37 20.16
C CYS A 550 -45.60 -31.29 19.78
N GLY A 551 -44.90 -32.43 19.82
CA GLY A 551 -43.54 -32.61 19.33
C GLY A 551 -43.49 -33.36 18.00
N PHE A 552 -42.33 -33.35 17.34
CA PHE A 552 -42.10 -34.12 16.11
C PHE A 552 -40.64 -34.58 16.00
N ALA A 553 -40.40 -35.62 15.21
CA ALA A 553 -39.07 -36.08 14.82
C ALA A 553 -39.03 -36.31 13.30
N CYS A 554 -37.95 -35.88 12.64
CA CYS A 554 -37.80 -36.02 11.20
C CYS A 554 -37.58 -37.47 10.77
N ALA A 555 -38.14 -37.83 9.61
CA ALA A 555 -37.84 -39.09 8.94
C ALA A 555 -36.36 -39.15 8.53
N PRO A 556 -35.76 -40.35 8.40
CA PRO A 556 -34.36 -40.50 8.00
C PRO A 556 -34.03 -39.73 6.71
N ASN A 557 -32.93 -38.97 6.74
CA ASN A 557 -32.43 -38.09 5.66
C ASN A 557 -33.22 -36.80 5.41
N PHE A 558 -34.26 -36.52 6.19
CA PHE A 558 -34.95 -35.22 6.18
C PHE A 558 -34.59 -34.43 7.44
N ALA A 559 -34.52 -33.11 7.32
CA ALA A 559 -34.28 -32.23 8.46
C ALA A 559 -35.08 -30.93 8.36
N ASP A 560 -35.43 -30.38 9.52
CA ASP A 560 -35.97 -29.02 9.70
C ASP A 560 -34.77 -28.06 9.74
N CYS A 561 -34.49 -27.41 8.62
CA CYS A 561 -33.30 -26.60 8.43
C CYS A 561 -33.56 -25.09 8.51
N ASP A 562 -34.82 -24.66 8.42
CA ASP A 562 -35.23 -23.28 8.68
C ASP A 562 -35.69 -23.04 10.14
N GLY A 563 -35.84 -24.11 10.92
CA GLY A 563 -36.27 -24.07 12.31
C GLY A 563 -37.74 -23.74 12.47
N ASN A 564 -38.54 -23.83 11.40
CA ASN A 564 -39.96 -23.55 11.42
C ASN A 564 -40.74 -24.84 11.67
N PRO A 565 -41.28 -25.03 12.89
CA PRO A 565 -42.01 -26.24 13.22
C PRO A 565 -43.27 -26.48 12.35
N ASN A 566 -43.76 -25.49 11.61
CA ASN A 566 -45.04 -25.58 10.88
C ASN A 566 -44.94 -26.20 9.48
N ASN A 567 -43.77 -26.18 8.83
CA ASN A 567 -43.59 -26.77 7.49
C ASN A 567 -42.92 -28.16 7.51
N GLY A 568 -42.44 -28.61 8.67
CA GLY A 568 -42.00 -30.00 8.89
C GLY A 568 -40.50 -30.18 8.68
N CYS A 569 -40.09 -31.30 8.06
CA CYS A 569 -38.69 -31.56 7.72
C CYS A 569 -38.53 -31.43 6.20
N GLU A 570 -38.30 -30.19 5.77
CA GLU A 570 -38.43 -29.69 4.41
C GLU A 570 -37.22 -29.96 3.51
N ALA A 571 -36.05 -30.24 4.10
CA ALA A 571 -34.83 -30.49 3.35
C ALA A 571 -34.54 -32.00 3.20
N ASP A 572 -34.51 -32.52 1.97
CA ASP A 572 -33.91 -33.83 1.66
C ASP A 572 -32.39 -33.68 1.58
N LEU A 573 -31.69 -34.15 2.62
CA LEU A 573 -30.25 -34.00 2.76
C LEU A 573 -29.45 -34.74 1.65
N ARG A 574 -30.09 -35.55 0.80
CA ARG A 574 -29.39 -36.30 -0.26
C ARG A 574 -29.25 -35.53 -1.57
N VAL A 575 -30.13 -34.55 -1.80
CA VAL A 575 -30.28 -33.88 -3.10
C VAL A 575 -30.43 -32.38 -2.99
N THR A 576 -30.80 -31.85 -1.83
CA THR A 576 -30.97 -30.41 -1.66
C THR A 576 -29.62 -29.72 -1.59
N VAL A 577 -29.29 -28.97 -2.64
CA VAL A 577 -28.01 -28.25 -2.80
C VAL A 577 -27.69 -27.33 -1.61
N ALA A 578 -28.71 -26.70 -1.01
CA ALA A 578 -28.54 -25.82 0.15
C ALA A 578 -28.31 -26.55 1.49
N HIS A 579 -28.58 -27.85 1.56
CA HIS A 579 -28.55 -28.66 2.79
C HIS A 579 -27.95 -30.06 2.53
N CYS A 580 -26.91 -30.15 1.72
CA CYS A 580 -26.39 -31.43 1.24
C CYS A 580 -25.65 -32.17 2.36
N GLY A 581 -26.13 -33.34 2.77
CA GLY A 581 -25.58 -34.15 3.86
C GLY A 581 -25.94 -33.66 5.27
N ARG A 582 -26.16 -32.36 5.48
CA ARG A 582 -26.65 -31.76 6.74
C ARG A 582 -27.25 -30.37 6.51
N CYS A 583 -28.08 -29.89 7.44
CA CYS A 583 -28.62 -28.53 7.39
C CYS A 583 -27.51 -27.47 7.28
N GLY A 584 -27.71 -26.50 6.38
CA GLY A 584 -26.78 -25.39 6.18
C GLY A 584 -25.52 -25.75 5.39
N ASN A 585 -25.35 -27.01 4.97
CA ASN A 585 -24.23 -27.40 4.11
C ASN A 585 -24.58 -27.14 2.64
N ALA A 586 -24.55 -25.86 2.27
CA ALA A 586 -24.76 -25.44 0.90
C ALA A 586 -23.56 -25.82 0.04
N CYS A 587 -23.77 -26.61 -1.02
CA CYS A 587 -22.74 -26.87 -2.00
C CYS A 587 -22.44 -25.60 -2.79
N VAL A 588 -21.17 -25.22 -2.78
CA VAL A 588 -20.64 -24.10 -3.54
C VAL A 588 -19.66 -24.63 -4.58
N THR A 589 -19.72 -24.10 -5.79
CA THR A 589 -18.83 -24.49 -6.88
C THR A 589 -18.33 -23.23 -7.54
N ALA A 590 -17.01 -23.03 -7.52
CA ALA A 590 -16.39 -21.94 -8.26
C ALA A 590 -16.53 -22.18 -9.77
N ASN A 591 -16.93 -21.14 -10.51
CA ASN A 591 -17.06 -21.16 -11.97
C ASN A 591 -17.99 -22.25 -12.56
N GLY A 592 -18.96 -22.75 -11.77
CA GLY A 592 -19.89 -23.80 -12.18
C GLY A 592 -21.17 -23.82 -11.37
N THR A 593 -22.08 -24.72 -11.73
CA THR A 593 -23.32 -24.96 -11.01
C THR A 593 -23.08 -26.06 -9.97
N PRO A 594 -23.36 -25.82 -8.67
CA PRO A 594 -23.23 -26.84 -7.63
C PRO A 594 -24.32 -27.91 -7.75
N GLY A 595 -23.93 -29.16 -7.49
CA GLY A 595 -24.82 -30.32 -7.40
C GLY A 595 -24.72 -31.01 -6.04
N CYS A 596 -25.76 -31.76 -5.68
CA CYS A 596 -25.78 -32.62 -4.50
C CYS A 596 -26.27 -34.01 -4.92
N SER A 597 -25.45 -35.03 -4.68
CA SER A 597 -25.79 -36.42 -4.97
C SER A 597 -25.40 -37.30 -3.79
N ALA A 598 -26.37 -38.09 -3.31
CA ALA A 598 -26.21 -38.97 -2.15
C ALA A 598 -25.67 -38.26 -0.88
N GLY A 599 -25.94 -36.97 -0.72
CA GLY A 599 -25.47 -36.18 0.42
C GLY A 599 -24.02 -35.69 0.33
N ALA A 600 -23.39 -35.80 -0.84
CA ALA A 600 -22.08 -35.21 -1.13
C ALA A 600 -22.18 -34.13 -2.23
N CYS A 601 -21.39 -33.07 -2.08
CA CYS A 601 -21.31 -32.00 -3.07
C CYS A 601 -20.57 -32.46 -4.33
N THR A 602 -21.12 -32.11 -5.49
CA THR A 602 -20.57 -32.43 -6.81
C THR A 602 -20.59 -31.21 -7.72
N VAL A 603 -19.80 -31.19 -8.78
CA VAL A 603 -19.91 -30.19 -9.86
C VAL A 603 -21.01 -30.66 -10.84
N ALA A 604 -22.11 -29.92 -10.95
CA ALA A 604 -23.20 -30.29 -11.86
C ALA A 604 -22.92 -29.88 -13.32
N SER A 605 -22.31 -28.71 -13.52
CA SER A 605 -21.87 -28.22 -14.82
C SER A 605 -20.87 -27.08 -14.65
N CYS A 606 -19.97 -26.90 -15.62
CA CYS A 606 -19.09 -25.73 -15.65
C CYS A 606 -19.68 -24.60 -16.49
N THR A 607 -19.53 -23.37 -15.99
CA THR A 607 -19.90 -22.17 -16.74
C THR A 607 -18.83 -21.91 -17.78
N ALA A 608 -19.19 -21.85 -19.06
CA ALA A 608 -18.22 -21.53 -20.11
C ALA A 608 -17.54 -20.18 -19.80
N PRO A 609 -16.20 -20.08 -19.92
CA PRO A 609 -15.25 -20.99 -20.57
C PRO A 609 -14.48 -21.93 -19.63
N PHE A 610 -14.99 -22.21 -18.43
CA PHE A 610 -14.29 -23.03 -17.45
C PHE A 610 -14.53 -24.53 -17.67
N ARG A 611 -13.54 -25.36 -17.32
CA ARG A 611 -13.60 -26.83 -17.34
C ARG A 611 -13.02 -27.39 -16.04
N ASP A 612 -13.64 -28.47 -15.57
CA ASP A 612 -13.15 -29.31 -14.48
C ASP A 612 -12.20 -30.38 -15.06
N CYS A 613 -10.90 -30.28 -14.78
CA CYS A 613 -9.87 -31.17 -15.31
C CYS A 613 -9.42 -32.25 -14.32
N ASP A 614 -9.73 -32.12 -13.03
CA ASP A 614 -9.30 -33.05 -11.97
C ASP A 614 -10.47 -33.77 -11.26
N SER A 615 -11.73 -33.43 -11.60
CA SER A 615 -12.97 -33.95 -11.03
C SER A 615 -13.13 -33.70 -9.52
N ASN A 616 -12.45 -32.68 -8.98
CA ASN A 616 -12.51 -32.36 -7.56
C ASN A 616 -13.60 -31.30 -7.25
N PRO A 617 -14.64 -31.65 -6.48
CA PRO A 617 -15.72 -30.71 -6.19
C PRO A 617 -15.31 -29.54 -5.27
N ALA A 618 -14.14 -29.61 -4.61
CA ALA A 618 -13.69 -28.59 -3.67
C ALA A 618 -13.09 -27.34 -4.35
N ASN A 619 -12.44 -27.49 -5.51
CA ASN A 619 -11.86 -26.39 -6.29
C ASN A 619 -12.73 -26.02 -7.52
N GLY A 620 -13.75 -26.80 -7.85
CA GLY A 620 -14.76 -26.45 -8.84
C GLY A 620 -14.24 -26.54 -10.28
N CYS A 621 -14.71 -25.67 -11.17
CA CYS A 621 -14.24 -25.64 -12.56
C CYS A 621 -13.01 -24.73 -12.66
N GLU A 622 -11.84 -25.32 -12.47
CA GLU A 622 -10.59 -24.65 -12.14
C GLU A 622 -9.82 -24.12 -13.36
N ASN A 623 -10.12 -24.61 -14.57
CA ASN A 623 -9.35 -24.25 -15.77
C ASN A 623 -10.16 -23.40 -16.77
N ASP A 624 -9.71 -22.16 -17.04
CA ASP A 624 -10.23 -21.31 -18.13
C ASP A 624 -9.63 -21.75 -19.48
N ILE A 625 -10.45 -22.27 -20.39
CA ILE A 625 -9.98 -22.78 -21.69
C ILE A 625 -9.60 -21.67 -22.69
N ARG A 626 -9.69 -20.38 -22.33
CA ARG A 626 -9.23 -19.26 -23.17
C ARG A 626 -7.73 -18.98 -23.05
N ASN A 627 -7.03 -19.64 -22.13
CA ASN A 627 -5.58 -19.49 -21.98
C ASN A 627 -4.81 -20.12 -23.16
N THR A 628 -3.54 -19.75 -23.32
CA THR A 628 -2.67 -20.27 -24.41
C THR A 628 -2.41 -21.78 -24.29
N CYS A 629 -2.75 -22.38 -23.15
CA CYS A 629 -2.63 -23.80 -22.86
C CYS A 629 -3.86 -24.64 -23.24
N GLY A 630 -4.99 -24.04 -23.66
CA GLY A 630 -6.12 -24.75 -24.26
C GLY A 630 -6.88 -25.76 -23.38
N GLY A 631 -6.60 -25.83 -22.08
CA GLY A 631 -7.32 -26.62 -21.06
C GLY A 631 -6.85 -28.08 -20.85
N CYS A 632 -6.57 -28.41 -19.59
CA CYS A 632 -6.16 -29.71 -18.99
C CYS A 632 -4.75 -30.26 -19.31
N ASP A 633 -3.87 -29.50 -19.95
CA ASP A 633 -2.43 -29.84 -20.07
C ASP A 633 -1.66 -29.35 -18.84
N LEU A 634 -1.44 -30.23 -17.85
CA LEU A 634 -0.74 -29.91 -16.60
C LEU A 634 0.76 -29.55 -16.77
N GLU A 635 1.35 -29.82 -17.94
CA GLU A 635 2.75 -29.48 -18.23
C GLU A 635 2.89 -28.10 -18.89
N CYS A 636 1.77 -27.52 -19.35
CA CYS A 636 1.70 -26.18 -19.91
C CYS A 636 1.48 -25.13 -18.81
N ARG A 637 2.29 -24.08 -18.84
CA ARG A 637 2.25 -22.93 -17.95
C ARG A 637 2.16 -21.67 -18.79
N ASP A 638 1.49 -20.65 -18.27
CA ASP A 638 1.45 -19.35 -18.92
C ASP A 638 1.57 -18.20 -17.92
N ARG A 639 1.89 -17.02 -18.44
CA ARG A 639 2.00 -15.78 -17.67
C ARG A 639 1.32 -14.66 -18.43
N THR A 640 0.17 -14.22 -17.91
CA THR A 640 -0.56 -13.03 -18.38
C THR A 640 -0.22 -11.80 -17.55
N VAL A 641 0.12 -10.70 -18.21
CA VAL A 641 0.28 -9.36 -17.62
C VAL A 641 -0.63 -8.37 -18.34
N GLY A 642 -1.28 -7.48 -17.61
CA GLY A 642 -2.31 -6.55 -18.11
C GLY A 642 -3.75 -7.05 -17.87
N VAL A 643 -4.72 -6.53 -18.63
CA VAL A 643 -6.16 -6.71 -18.30
C VAL A 643 -6.59 -8.18 -18.38
N GLY A 644 -6.90 -8.77 -17.21
CA GLY A 644 -7.20 -10.20 -17.00
C GLY A 644 -6.07 -11.03 -16.38
N GLY A 645 -4.95 -10.41 -15.99
CA GLY A 645 -3.80 -11.03 -15.32
C GLY A 645 -3.12 -10.10 -14.30
N ALA A 646 -1.83 -10.33 -14.00
CA ALA A 646 -1.07 -9.46 -13.11
C ALA A 646 -1.00 -8.02 -13.70
N PRO A 647 -1.16 -6.95 -12.90
CA PRO A 647 -1.04 -5.59 -13.42
C PRO A 647 0.39 -5.34 -13.93
N PHE A 648 0.53 -4.41 -14.87
CA PHE A 648 1.86 -3.92 -15.24
C PHE A 648 2.54 -3.34 -13.99
N ASP A 649 3.68 -3.90 -13.60
CA ASP A 649 4.46 -3.37 -12.47
C ASP A 649 5.02 -1.99 -12.83
N GLY A 650 4.96 -1.04 -11.88
CA GLY A 650 5.60 0.25 -12.03
C GLY A 650 7.12 0.13 -12.14
N ALA A 651 7.74 -0.85 -11.46
CA ALA A 651 9.18 -1.12 -11.52
C ALA A 651 9.60 -1.57 -12.93
N GLY A 652 10.22 -0.66 -13.69
CA GLY A 652 10.68 -0.93 -15.06
C GLY A 652 9.88 -0.20 -16.16
N GLN A 653 8.84 0.57 -15.81
CA GLN A 653 8.12 1.45 -16.75
C GLN A 653 8.91 2.73 -17.09
N ARG A 654 9.88 2.59 -17.97
CA ARG A 654 10.87 3.60 -18.36
C ARG A 654 10.40 4.40 -19.58
N GLY A 655 9.64 5.47 -19.38
CA GLY A 655 9.05 6.26 -20.49
C GLY A 655 7.64 5.82 -20.85
N THR A 656 7.12 4.80 -20.16
CA THR A 656 5.76 4.27 -20.25
C THR A 656 5.02 4.52 -18.93
N ALA A 657 3.70 4.51 -18.96
CA ALA A 657 2.82 4.57 -17.79
C ALA A 657 1.75 3.49 -17.88
N SER A 658 1.31 2.94 -16.76
CA SER A 658 0.10 2.12 -16.72
C SER A 658 -1.15 2.98 -16.48
N SER A 659 -2.20 2.76 -17.27
CA SER A 659 -3.54 3.32 -17.07
C SER A 659 -4.52 2.17 -16.80
N PRO A 660 -5.32 2.21 -15.72
CA PRO A 660 -6.34 1.20 -15.47
C PRO A 660 -7.40 1.11 -16.58
N ALA A 661 -7.67 2.23 -17.27
CA ALA A 661 -8.69 2.31 -18.31
C ALA A 661 -8.21 1.79 -19.67
N THR A 662 -6.91 1.90 -19.96
CA THR A 662 -6.37 1.64 -21.31
C THR A 662 -5.24 0.62 -21.35
N GLY A 663 -4.51 0.37 -20.26
CA GLY A 663 -3.31 -0.47 -20.23
C GLY A 663 -2.02 0.36 -20.19
N LEU A 664 -0.89 -0.26 -20.55
CA LEU A 664 0.40 0.40 -20.66
C LEU A 664 0.41 1.37 -21.86
N ILE A 665 0.85 2.61 -21.65
CA ILE A 665 0.87 3.71 -22.63
C ILE A 665 2.23 4.40 -22.61
N VAL A 666 2.54 5.20 -23.63
CA VAL A 666 3.73 6.07 -23.62
C VAL A 666 3.49 7.28 -22.70
N SER A 667 4.43 7.56 -21.81
CA SER A 667 4.37 8.69 -20.86
C SER A 667 5.35 9.81 -21.17
N GLY A 668 6.34 9.58 -22.06
CA GLY A 668 7.38 10.55 -22.41
C GLY A 668 8.54 10.69 -21.40
N MET A 669 8.45 10.09 -20.20
CA MET A 669 9.55 9.94 -19.22
C MET A 669 9.24 8.80 -18.22
N SER A 670 10.25 8.28 -17.53
CA SER A 670 10.13 7.17 -16.55
C SER A 670 9.10 7.46 -15.46
N THR A 671 8.21 6.50 -15.19
CA THR A 671 7.13 6.57 -14.17
C THR A 671 7.46 5.81 -12.89
N THR A 672 8.62 5.17 -12.83
CA THR A 672 9.13 4.49 -11.61
C THR A 672 9.36 5.44 -10.44
N THR A 673 9.42 6.74 -10.70
CA THR A 673 9.87 7.75 -9.75
C THR A 673 8.86 8.90 -9.77
N ASN A 674 8.29 9.26 -8.62
CA ASN A 674 7.48 10.47 -8.45
C ASN A 674 8.32 11.75 -8.59
N LEU A 675 9.42 11.74 -9.36
CA LEU A 675 10.52 12.68 -9.21
C LEU A 675 10.56 13.66 -10.37
N ASP A 676 10.02 14.85 -10.10
CA ASP A 676 10.17 16.03 -10.95
C ASP A 676 11.42 16.81 -10.51
N PHE A 677 12.59 16.19 -10.62
CA PHE A 677 13.83 16.91 -10.31
C PHE A 677 14.16 17.93 -11.40
N LEU A 678 14.50 19.13 -10.97
CA LEU A 678 15.09 20.16 -11.82
C LEU A 678 16.58 20.32 -11.45
N TRP A 679 17.42 20.52 -12.46
CA TRP A 679 18.88 20.45 -12.33
C TRP A 679 19.54 21.77 -12.71
N VAL A 680 19.81 22.60 -11.71
CA VAL A 680 20.22 23.99 -11.92
C VAL A 680 21.72 24.13 -11.71
N VAL A 681 22.45 24.45 -12.78
CA VAL A 681 23.90 24.68 -12.71
C VAL A 681 24.21 25.98 -11.97
N ASN A 682 25.15 25.90 -11.02
CA ASN A 682 25.69 27.05 -10.31
C ASN A 682 27.07 27.33 -10.89
N THR A 683 27.11 28.24 -11.85
CA THR A 683 28.32 28.42 -12.66
C THR A 683 29.47 29.05 -11.87
N GLY A 684 29.18 29.95 -10.92
CA GLY A 684 30.20 30.59 -10.09
C GLY A 684 30.91 29.64 -9.11
N GLU A 685 30.29 28.48 -8.81
CA GLU A 685 30.77 27.52 -7.80
C GLU A 685 31.23 26.18 -8.41
N SER A 686 31.13 26.01 -9.73
CA SER A 686 31.35 24.72 -10.40
C SER A 686 30.49 23.58 -9.83
N THR A 687 29.25 23.89 -9.45
CA THR A 687 28.31 22.92 -8.90
C THR A 687 27.04 22.82 -9.73
N ILE A 688 26.25 21.79 -9.48
CA ILE A 688 24.87 21.68 -9.92
C ILE A 688 23.98 21.35 -8.72
N GLY A 689 22.92 22.13 -8.55
CA GLY A 689 21.87 21.87 -7.57
C GLY A 689 20.82 20.93 -8.14
N LYS A 690 20.45 19.93 -7.37
CA LYS A 690 19.31 19.05 -7.60
C LYS A 690 18.15 19.53 -6.75
N TRP A 691 17.06 19.88 -7.40
CA TRP A 691 15.92 20.51 -6.76
C TRP A 691 14.68 19.65 -6.93
N ASP A 692 13.96 19.45 -5.84
CA ASP A 692 12.63 18.87 -5.86
C ASP A 692 11.63 19.94 -6.30
N ALA A 693 11.04 19.79 -7.50
CA ALA A 693 10.08 20.75 -8.03
C ALA A 693 8.79 20.82 -7.18
N ALA A 694 8.36 19.69 -6.60
CA ALA A 694 7.15 19.63 -5.77
C ALA A 694 7.40 20.27 -4.40
N GLY A 695 8.51 19.88 -3.76
CA GLY A 695 8.95 20.43 -2.48
C GLY A 695 9.58 21.83 -2.54
N GLN A 696 9.81 22.36 -3.75
CA GLN A 696 10.37 23.69 -4.03
C GLN A 696 11.69 23.99 -3.28
N ARG A 697 12.57 22.98 -3.17
CA ARG A 697 13.84 23.10 -2.43
C ARG A 697 14.98 22.34 -3.08
N GLU A 698 16.20 22.81 -2.86
CA GLU A 698 17.43 22.09 -3.23
C GLU A 698 17.63 20.92 -2.26
N VAL A 699 17.66 19.69 -2.81
CA VAL A 699 17.81 18.44 -2.04
C VAL A 699 19.23 17.87 -2.10
N ALA A 700 20.07 18.35 -3.02
CA ALA A 700 21.48 18.01 -3.09
C ALA A 700 22.24 19.02 -3.96
N ARG A 701 23.54 19.17 -3.73
CA ARG A 701 24.44 19.97 -4.58
C ARG A 701 25.73 19.22 -4.85
N TYR A 702 26.11 19.12 -6.11
CA TYR A 702 27.24 18.30 -6.55
C TYR A 702 28.29 19.12 -7.27
N ARG A 703 29.57 18.79 -7.07
CA ARG A 703 30.66 19.35 -7.88
C ARG A 703 30.63 18.73 -9.28
N VAL A 704 30.76 19.57 -10.30
CA VAL A 704 30.74 19.16 -11.70
C VAL A 704 31.96 19.72 -12.43
N GLY A 705 32.33 19.06 -13.52
CA GLY A 705 33.54 19.42 -14.24
C GLY A 705 34.82 18.85 -13.61
N LEU A 706 35.95 19.43 -13.98
CA LEU A 706 37.28 18.99 -13.57
C LEU A 706 37.79 19.84 -12.40
N SER A 707 38.32 19.19 -11.36
CA SER A 707 38.92 19.87 -10.20
C SER A 707 40.07 20.81 -10.60
N SER A 708 40.84 20.47 -11.64
CA SER A 708 41.94 21.29 -12.15
C SER A 708 41.50 22.61 -12.79
N GLY A 709 40.21 22.75 -13.11
CA GLY A 709 39.62 23.95 -13.72
C GLY A 709 38.47 24.55 -12.92
N GLU A 710 38.34 24.20 -11.64
CA GLU A 710 37.25 24.66 -10.78
C GLU A 710 37.21 26.19 -10.67
N CYS A 711 36.02 26.76 -10.86
CA CYS A 711 35.73 28.17 -10.70
C CYS A 711 35.67 28.58 -9.22
N ARG A 712 36.54 29.50 -8.78
CA ARG A 712 36.57 30.05 -7.42
C ARG A 712 35.83 31.40 -7.33
N GLY A 713 34.55 31.43 -7.68
CA GLY A 713 33.70 32.62 -7.58
C GLY A 713 33.44 33.33 -8.93
N LEU A 714 34.38 34.15 -9.41
CA LEU A 714 34.17 35.05 -10.57
C LEU A 714 34.88 34.58 -11.85
N CYS A 715 34.88 33.28 -12.15
CA CYS A 715 35.52 32.73 -13.36
C CYS A 715 34.75 33.02 -14.66
N CYS A 716 34.23 34.23 -14.82
CA CYS A 716 33.60 34.68 -16.04
C CYS A 716 34.68 34.96 -17.09
N TYR A 717 34.94 33.95 -17.93
CA TYR A 717 35.70 34.04 -19.21
C TYR A 717 37.24 34.00 -19.13
N ASN A 718 37.82 33.53 -18.02
CA ASN A 718 39.27 33.43 -17.90
C ASN A 718 39.83 32.12 -18.49
N ASN A 719 41.01 32.20 -19.12
CA ASN A 719 41.83 31.04 -19.45
C ASN A 719 42.14 30.25 -18.17
N GLY A 720 41.99 28.93 -18.19
CA GLY A 720 42.23 28.06 -17.04
C GLY A 720 40.98 27.42 -16.42
N CYS A 721 39.77 27.73 -16.89
CA CYS A 721 38.53 27.33 -16.22
C CYS A 721 37.76 26.24 -16.98
N ASN A 722 37.21 25.27 -16.23
CA ASN A 722 36.29 24.22 -16.67
C ASN A 722 34.88 24.51 -16.13
N MET A 723 34.17 25.41 -16.82
CA MET A 723 32.99 26.11 -16.29
C MET A 723 31.67 25.46 -16.74
N PRO A 724 30.82 24.94 -15.82
CA PRO A 724 29.55 24.30 -16.20
C PRO A 724 28.63 25.28 -16.91
N SER A 725 27.95 24.81 -17.96
CA SER A 725 27.20 25.70 -18.84
C SER A 725 25.93 25.13 -19.45
N ARG A 726 25.86 23.83 -19.74
CA ARG A 726 24.65 23.24 -20.33
C ARG A 726 24.29 22.00 -19.55
N VAL A 727 23.00 21.77 -19.42
CA VAL A 727 22.45 20.59 -18.78
C VAL A 727 21.41 19.96 -19.68
N VAL A 728 21.39 18.64 -19.72
CA VAL A 728 20.27 17.86 -20.28
C VAL A 728 19.91 16.76 -19.30
N VAL A 729 18.63 16.41 -19.27
CA VAL A 729 18.09 15.29 -18.49
C VAL A 729 17.73 14.15 -19.45
N ASP A 730 18.23 12.94 -19.21
CA ASP A 730 17.92 11.77 -20.03
C ASP A 730 16.57 11.13 -19.67
N GLY A 731 16.21 10.04 -20.36
CA GLY A 731 14.93 9.36 -20.10
C GLY A 731 14.84 8.68 -18.72
N ASN A 732 15.95 8.52 -18.00
CA ASN A 732 16.02 7.99 -16.64
C ASN A 732 15.91 9.10 -15.58
N GLY A 733 15.89 10.37 -16.00
CA GLY A 733 15.96 11.53 -15.12
C GLY A 733 17.38 11.94 -14.73
N ASP A 734 18.41 11.22 -15.22
CA ASP A 734 19.81 11.51 -14.90
C ASP A 734 20.24 12.80 -15.58
N ALA A 735 21.03 13.62 -14.89
CA ALA A 735 21.51 14.89 -15.42
C ALA A 735 22.90 14.76 -16.01
N TYR A 736 23.14 15.45 -17.12
CA TYR A 736 24.45 15.56 -17.77
C TYR A 736 24.82 17.03 -17.90
N VAL A 737 26.00 17.38 -17.41
CA VAL A 737 26.47 18.77 -17.37
C VAL A 737 27.69 18.93 -18.25
N ALA A 738 27.56 19.74 -19.30
CA ALA A 738 28.69 20.14 -20.14
C ALA A 738 29.39 21.38 -19.56
N SER A 739 30.68 21.20 -19.23
CA SER A 739 31.58 22.24 -18.75
C SER A 739 32.53 22.69 -19.86
N ARG A 740 32.58 24.01 -20.07
CA ARG A 740 33.44 24.66 -21.06
C ARG A 740 34.88 24.68 -20.57
N GLY A 741 35.81 24.17 -21.36
CA GLY A 741 37.24 24.33 -21.07
C GLY A 741 37.81 25.57 -21.78
N PHE A 742 37.87 26.72 -21.11
CA PHE A 742 38.56 27.90 -21.65
C PHE A 742 40.07 27.75 -21.43
N ALA A 743 40.82 27.55 -22.51
CA ALA A 743 42.24 27.19 -22.51
C ALA A 743 42.57 25.94 -21.65
N THR A 744 41.57 25.12 -21.36
CA THR A 744 41.67 23.87 -20.58
C THR A 744 40.78 22.79 -21.18
N GLN A 745 40.82 21.58 -20.62
CA GLN A 745 40.00 20.48 -21.09
C GLN A 745 38.50 20.73 -20.84
N GLY A 746 37.66 20.59 -21.88
CA GLY A 746 36.21 20.53 -21.74
C GLY A 746 35.77 19.16 -21.20
N SER A 747 34.69 19.11 -20.43
CA SER A 747 34.26 17.87 -19.78
C SER A 747 32.74 17.75 -19.67
N VAL A 748 32.26 16.52 -19.51
CA VAL A 748 30.87 16.22 -19.16
C VAL A 748 30.82 15.43 -17.85
N THR A 749 29.91 15.80 -16.96
CA THR A 749 29.63 15.07 -15.71
C THR A 749 28.23 14.49 -15.76
N LYS A 750 28.07 13.20 -15.43
CA LYS A 750 26.77 12.54 -15.25
C LYS A 750 26.42 12.41 -13.77
N LEU A 751 25.17 12.69 -13.42
CA LEU A 751 24.64 12.58 -12.06
C LEU A 751 23.39 11.70 -12.03
N ALA A 752 23.31 10.84 -11.02
CA ALA A 752 22.17 9.96 -10.81
C ALA A 752 20.94 10.74 -10.32
N ALA A 753 19.80 10.50 -10.97
CA ALA A 753 18.50 11.01 -10.55
C ALA A 753 18.05 10.40 -9.23
N GLU A 754 18.35 9.13 -9.01
CA GLU A 754 17.92 8.40 -7.84
C GLU A 754 19.08 7.83 -7.07
N ARG A 755 18.89 7.72 -5.75
CA ARG A 755 19.89 7.14 -4.87
C ARG A 755 20.17 5.67 -5.20
N VAL A 756 19.16 4.92 -5.68
CA VAL A 756 19.31 3.51 -6.09
C VAL A 756 20.21 3.34 -7.32
N ASN A 757 20.34 4.39 -8.14
CA ASN A 757 21.21 4.38 -9.33
C ASN A 757 22.63 4.88 -9.00
N CYS A 758 22.89 5.34 -7.78
CA CYS A 758 24.23 5.70 -7.33
C CYS A 758 25.06 4.42 -7.11
N ILE A 759 26.38 4.57 -7.21
CA ILE A 759 27.31 3.44 -7.12
C ILE A 759 28.10 3.58 -5.83
N ASP A 760 27.91 2.65 -4.89
CA ASP A 760 28.80 2.49 -3.73
C ASP A 760 30.19 2.13 -4.24
N ARG A 761 31.07 3.12 -4.35
CA ARG A 761 32.42 2.97 -4.93
C ARG A 761 33.42 2.53 -3.89
N ASN A 762 33.23 2.93 -2.64
CA ASN A 762 34.14 2.59 -1.56
C ASN A 762 33.80 1.23 -0.93
N GLY A 763 32.66 0.63 -1.29
CA GLY A 763 32.22 -0.70 -0.87
C GLY A 763 31.84 -0.75 0.61
N ASN A 764 31.45 0.38 1.21
CA ASN A 764 31.14 0.46 2.63
C ASN A 764 29.68 0.09 2.96
N GLY A 765 28.88 -0.26 1.96
CA GLY A 765 27.47 -0.64 2.11
C GLY A 765 26.51 0.56 2.22
N MET A 766 26.99 1.79 2.02
CA MET A 766 26.20 3.02 2.08
C MET A 766 26.49 3.89 0.87
N ILE A 767 25.47 4.61 0.37
CA ILE A 767 25.68 5.63 -0.66
C ILE A 767 26.09 6.96 0.00
N ASP A 768 27.36 7.31 -0.15
CA ASP A 768 28.02 8.54 0.25
C ASP A 768 27.78 9.67 -0.78
N THR A 769 26.75 10.48 -0.54
CA THR A 769 26.33 11.55 -1.46
C THR A 769 26.05 12.84 -0.71
N SER A 770 26.26 13.97 -1.39
CA SER A 770 25.92 15.32 -0.91
C SER A 770 24.42 15.44 -0.64
N SER A 771 24.02 16.09 0.47
CA SER A 771 22.61 16.23 0.86
C SER A 771 22.04 17.66 0.77
N GLY A 772 22.80 18.61 0.25
CA GLY A 772 22.35 19.99 0.10
C GLY A 772 23.47 20.98 -0.23
N PRO A 773 23.16 22.29 -0.27
CA PRO A 773 24.12 23.33 -0.65
C PRO A 773 25.26 23.54 0.36
N THR A 774 25.10 23.10 1.61
CA THR A 774 26.10 23.22 2.69
C THR A 774 26.96 21.96 2.89
N ASP A 775 26.61 20.85 2.24
CA ASP A 775 27.28 19.55 2.33
C ASP A 775 27.71 19.11 0.93
N VAL A 776 28.57 19.91 0.29
CA VAL A 776 29.08 19.62 -1.05
C VAL A 776 30.35 18.80 -0.94
N ARG A 777 30.25 17.50 -1.24
CA ARG A 777 31.40 16.59 -1.17
C ARG A 777 32.49 16.96 -2.18
N PRO A 778 33.78 16.69 -1.85
CA PRO A 778 34.89 16.89 -2.79
C PRO A 778 34.76 16.05 -4.07
N TYR A 779 35.46 16.47 -5.12
CA TYR A 779 35.53 15.71 -6.37
C TYR A 779 35.96 14.25 -6.13
N GLY A 780 35.25 13.31 -6.75
CA GLY A 780 35.51 11.87 -6.65
C GLY A 780 35.00 11.20 -5.37
N GLN A 781 34.51 11.96 -4.38
CA GLN A 781 33.96 11.42 -3.13
C GLN A 781 32.44 11.33 -3.12
N ASP A 782 31.77 11.85 -4.15
CA ASP A 782 30.32 11.77 -4.28
C ASP A 782 29.91 10.59 -5.16
N GLU A 783 29.19 9.65 -4.56
CA GLU A 783 28.79 8.38 -5.18
C GLU A 783 27.62 8.50 -6.14
N CYS A 784 26.90 9.62 -6.10
CA CYS A 784 25.83 9.94 -7.05
C CYS A 784 26.33 10.75 -8.26
N VAL A 785 27.56 11.26 -8.23
CA VAL A 785 28.28 11.70 -9.44
C VAL A 785 28.83 10.48 -10.14
N LEU A 786 28.13 9.95 -11.15
CA LEU A 786 28.41 8.65 -11.76
C LEU A 786 29.73 8.59 -12.52
N TRP A 787 30.02 9.63 -13.30
CA TRP A 787 31.30 9.80 -13.97
C TRP A 787 31.50 11.25 -14.42
N THR A 788 32.77 11.65 -14.55
CA THR A 788 33.19 12.86 -15.24
C THR A 788 34.23 12.48 -16.28
N THR A 789 34.03 12.94 -17.51
CA THR A 789 34.88 12.57 -18.65
C THR A 789 35.31 13.80 -19.44
N ASN A 790 36.49 13.70 -20.05
CA ASN A 790 37.00 14.71 -20.97
C ASN A 790 36.30 14.56 -22.33
N VAL A 791 35.86 15.67 -22.92
CA VAL A 791 35.16 15.65 -24.21
C VAL A 791 35.80 16.66 -25.16
N GLY A 792 36.15 16.18 -26.35
CA GLY A 792 36.88 16.95 -27.35
C GLY A 792 38.35 17.18 -26.97
N PRO A 793 39.11 17.86 -27.85
CA PRO A 793 40.50 18.22 -27.58
C PRO A 793 40.62 19.17 -26.39
N SER A 794 41.85 19.38 -25.90
CA SER A 794 42.13 20.46 -24.95
C SER A 794 41.68 21.80 -25.54
N ASN A 795 41.10 22.67 -24.71
CA ASN A 795 40.43 23.91 -25.08
C ASN A 795 39.09 23.75 -25.85
N ALA A 796 38.47 22.55 -25.83
CA ALA A 796 37.12 22.40 -26.37
C ALA A 796 36.10 23.20 -25.55
N VAL A 797 35.43 24.15 -26.21
CA VAL A 797 34.41 25.01 -25.61
C VAL A 797 33.04 24.36 -25.85
N LEU A 798 32.65 23.46 -24.93
CA LEU A 798 31.38 22.74 -24.99
C LEU A 798 30.19 23.70 -24.74
N ARG A 799 29.37 23.96 -25.75
CA ARG A 799 28.31 25.01 -25.70
C ARG A 799 26.90 24.49 -25.91
N SER A 800 26.74 23.23 -26.25
CA SER A 800 25.44 22.63 -26.52
C SER A 800 25.46 21.17 -26.09
N ILE A 801 24.34 20.69 -25.56
CA ILE A 801 24.16 19.29 -25.14
C ILE A 801 22.70 18.88 -25.38
N ALA A 802 22.48 17.65 -25.82
CA ALA A 802 21.16 17.03 -25.96
C ALA A 802 21.27 15.52 -25.76
N THR A 803 20.12 14.88 -25.54
CA THR A 803 20.00 13.43 -25.42
C THR A 803 19.14 12.92 -26.58
N ASP A 804 19.65 11.94 -27.32
CA ASP A 804 18.92 11.35 -28.44
C ASP A 804 17.91 10.30 -27.98
N ARG A 805 17.19 9.74 -28.94
CA ARG A 805 16.18 8.72 -28.70
C ARG A 805 16.74 7.49 -27.96
N GLY A 806 17.97 7.08 -28.23
CA GLY A 806 18.55 5.85 -27.70
C GLY A 806 18.14 4.62 -28.52
N ASP A 807 18.53 3.45 -28.04
CA ASP A 807 18.29 2.15 -28.65
C ASP A 807 18.02 1.08 -27.59
N THR A 808 17.93 -0.19 -27.97
CA THR A 808 17.69 -1.30 -27.02
C THR A 808 18.81 -1.47 -25.99
N ALA A 809 20.04 -1.05 -26.28
CA ALA A 809 21.16 -1.12 -25.34
C ALA A 809 21.18 0.09 -24.38
N ASN A 810 20.75 1.25 -24.86
CA ASN A 810 20.69 2.50 -24.12
C ASN A 810 19.34 3.20 -24.35
N PRO A 811 18.24 2.68 -23.74
CA PRO A 811 16.87 3.16 -24.01
C PRO A 811 16.62 4.61 -23.56
N PHE A 812 17.53 5.16 -22.75
CA PHE A 812 17.45 6.52 -22.22
C PHE A 812 18.11 7.58 -23.10
N GLY A 813 18.76 7.17 -24.18
CA GLY A 813 19.45 8.06 -25.09
C GLY A 813 20.96 8.06 -24.92
N TYR A 814 21.64 8.38 -26.01
CA TYR A 814 23.04 8.78 -26.01
C TYR A 814 23.15 10.29 -25.87
N ILE A 815 24.26 10.73 -25.32
CA ILE A 815 24.50 12.14 -25.06
C ILE A 815 25.31 12.73 -26.18
N TRP A 816 24.81 13.81 -26.75
CA TRP A 816 25.46 14.57 -27.80
C TRP A 816 25.92 15.89 -27.24
N VAL A 817 27.16 16.28 -27.54
CA VAL A 817 27.78 17.50 -27.02
C VAL A 817 28.43 18.26 -28.16
N GLY A 818 28.11 19.55 -28.29
CA GLY A 818 28.67 20.39 -29.33
C GLY A 818 29.86 21.21 -28.84
N GLY A 819 31.01 21.04 -29.48
CA GLY A 819 32.19 21.88 -29.30
C GLY A 819 32.14 23.10 -30.22
N TYR A 820 31.92 24.28 -29.64
CA TYR A 820 31.70 25.51 -30.39
C TYR A 820 32.89 25.88 -31.28
N ASN A 821 34.10 25.89 -30.72
CA ASN A 821 35.33 26.25 -31.42
C ASN A 821 35.87 25.11 -32.29
N THR A 822 35.54 23.86 -31.96
CA THR A 822 35.99 22.68 -32.73
C THR A 822 35.07 22.36 -33.89
N ARG A 823 33.88 22.99 -33.96
CA ARG A 823 32.85 22.72 -34.98
C ARG A 823 32.55 21.23 -35.09
N ALA A 824 32.32 20.57 -33.97
CA ALA A 824 32.03 19.14 -33.93
C ALA A 824 30.96 18.81 -32.90
N ALA A 825 30.19 17.75 -33.19
CA ALA A 825 29.36 17.07 -32.21
C ALA A 825 30.05 15.78 -31.73
N TYR A 826 30.08 15.56 -30.42
CA TYR A 826 30.64 14.37 -29.78
C TYR A 826 29.50 13.52 -29.24
N ARG A 827 29.41 12.27 -29.66
CA ARG A 827 28.44 11.29 -29.13
C ARG A 827 29.10 10.50 -28.00
N LEU A 828 28.50 10.48 -26.82
CA LEU A 828 29.03 9.83 -25.63
C LEU A 828 28.20 8.61 -25.25
N ASN A 829 28.88 7.60 -24.70
CA ASN A 829 28.25 6.46 -24.06
C ASN A 829 27.64 6.89 -22.71
N PRO A 830 26.32 6.73 -22.48
CA PRO A 830 25.68 7.19 -21.25
C PRO A 830 26.11 6.40 -19.99
N ARG A 831 26.66 5.19 -20.15
CA ARG A 831 27.14 4.36 -19.04
C ARG A 831 28.56 4.71 -18.60
N THR A 832 29.45 4.97 -19.56
CA THR A 832 30.89 5.13 -19.28
C THR A 832 31.43 6.55 -19.50
N GLY A 833 30.69 7.41 -20.19
CA GLY A 833 31.17 8.72 -20.63
C GLY A 833 32.18 8.66 -21.79
N ALA A 834 32.50 7.48 -22.32
CA ALA A 834 33.43 7.35 -23.44
C ALA A 834 32.87 8.00 -24.72
N THR A 835 33.72 8.70 -25.47
CA THR A 835 33.32 9.25 -26.78
C THR A 835 33.22 8.10 -27.80
N LEU A 836 32.01 7.85 -28.29
CA LEU A 836 31.71 6.83 -29.30
C LEU A 836 32.00 7.31 -30.72
N GLY A 837 31.88 8.62 -30.96
CA GLY A 837 32.13 9.21 -32.28
C GLY A 837 32.22 10.72 -32.23
N THR A 838 32.95 11.28 -33.19
CA THR A 838 33.08 12.72 -33.41
C THR A 838 32.58 13.05 -34.82
N TYR A 839 31.65 13.98 -34.92
CA TYR A 839 30.94 14.33 -36.14
C TYR A 839 31.27 15.78 -36.50
N PRO A 840 32.10 16.02 -37.53
CA PRO A 840 32.43 17.36 -37.98
C PRO A 840 31.19 18.09 -38.48
N LEU A 841 31.05 19.37 -38.12
CA LEU A 841 29.95 20.24 -38.48
C LEU A 841 30.48 21.43 -39.27
N SER A 842 29.65 21.96 -40.16
CA SER A 842 29.92 23.17 -40.93
C SER A 842 29.44 24.44 -40.22
N VAL A 843 28.76 24.27 -39.08
CA VAL A 843 28.30 25.35 -38.20
C VAL A 843 28.96 25.24 -36.83
N ASN A 844 29.08 26.36 -36.10
CA ASN A 844 29.57 26.40 -34.73
C ASN A 844 28.44 26.02 -33.74
N PRO A 845 28.50 24.85 -33.06
CA PRO A 845 27.41 24.38 -32.21
C PRO A 845 27.22 25.27 -30.99
N TYR A 846 26.10 25.97 -30.92
CA TYR A 846 25.73 26.80 -29.77
C TYR A 846 24.47 26.31 -29.06
N ALA A 847 23.51 25.76 -29.78
CA ALA A 847 22.37 25.06 -29.22
C ALA A 847 22.14 23.75 -29.96
N MET A 848 21.56 22.76 -29.30
CA MET A 848 21.17 21.52 -29.94
C MET A 848 19.90 20.95 -29.34
N VAL A 849 19.09 20.30 -30.16
CA VAL A 849 17.85 19.65 -29.74
C VAL A 849 17.56 18.45 -30.62
N VAL A 850 16.83 17.47 -30.10
CA VAL A 850 16.42 16.28 -30.87
C VAL A 850 14.95 16.37 -31.19
N THR A 851 14.62 16.19 -32.47
CA THR A 851 13.24 16.17 -32.97
C THR A 851 12.68 14.75 -32.99
N ARG A 852 11.35 14.63 -33.12
CA ARG A 852 10.62 13.35 -33.07
C ARG A 852 11.06 12.30 -34.10
N ASP A 853 11.63 12.75 -35.22
CA ASP A 853 12.20 11.93 -36.29
C ASP A 853 13.57 11.34 -35.92
N GLY A 854 14.09 11.64 -34.72
CA GLY A 854 15.38 11.15 -34.25
C GLY A 854 16.58 11.94 -34.77
N ARG A 855 16.38 13.09 -35.44
CA ARG A 855 17.50 13.95 -35.86
C ARG A 855 17.90 14.88 -34.71
N LEU A 856 19.21 15.03 -34.52
CA LEU A 856 19.80 16.08 -33.69
C LEU A 856 19.97 17.33 -34.55
N TRP A 857 19.26 18.40 -34.24
CA TRP A 857 19.44 19.70 -34.86
C TRP A 857 20.42 20.54 -34.05
N VAL A 858 21.31 21.24 -34.75
CA VAL A 858 22.35 22.09 -34.18
C VAL A 858 22.19 23.50 -34.73
N GLY A 859 22.08 24.47 -33.84
CA GLY A 859 22.00 25.90 -34.16
C GLY A 859 23.28 26.65 -33.83
N THR A 860 23.55 27.70 -34.60
CA THR A 860 24.71 28.61 -34.42
C THR A 860 24.29 29.99 -33.91
N LEU A 861 25.20 30.61 -33.12
CA LEU A 861 25.10 32.00 -32.67
C LEU A 861 25.45 33.02 -33.79
N GLU A 862 25.91 32.57 -34.95
CA GLU A 862 26.38 33.50 -35.99
C GLU A 862 25.27 34.01 -36.89
N ASN A 863 24.51 33.14 -37.55
CA ASN A 863 23.61 33.53 -38.63
C ASN A 863 22.25 32.81 -38.58
N GLY A 864 21.97 32.11 -37.48
CA GLY A 864 20.74 31.32 -37.29
C GLY A 864 20.65 30.08 -38.19
N ALA A 865 21.73 29.70 -38.89
CA ALA A 865 21.74 28.47 -39.67
C ALA A 865 21.60 27.24 -38.78
N LEU A 866 21.00 26.21 -39.36
CA LEU A 866 20.80 24.91 -38.73
C LEU A 866 21.61 23.85 -39.47
N GLN A 867 22.02 22.81 -38.76
CA GLN A 867 22.54 21.59 -39.37
C GLN A 867 22.02 20.39 -38.57
N SER A 868 21.65 19.31 -39.26
CA SER A 868 21.21 18.09 -38.57
C SER A 868 22.29 17.02 -38.54
N VAL A 869 22.22 16.17 -37.53
CA VAL A 869 22.92 14.88 -37.47
C VAL A 869 21.84 13.81 -37.30
N ASP A 870 21.81 12.83 -38.19
CA ASP A 870 21.00 11.62 -38.01
C ASP A 870 21.60 10.80 -36.87
N THR A 871 20.88 10.64 -35.76
CA THR A 871 21.40 9.96 -34.57
C THR A 871 21.40 8.43 -34.69
N ILE A 872 20.71 7.89 -35.70
CA ILE A 872 20.65 6.45 -35.99
C ILE A 872 21.65 6.11 -37.10
N GLY A 873 21.53 6.77 -38.24
CA GLY A 873 22.43 6.58 -39.39
C GLY A 873 23.81 7.19 -39.20
N LEU A 874 24.00 8.03 -38.16
CA LEU A 874 25.26 8.68 -37.81
C LEU A 874 25.85 9.54 -38.94
N THR A 875 24.96 10.15 -39.74
CA THR A 875 25.35 11.00 -40.88
C THR A 875 25.06 12.47 -40.59
N VAL A 876 25.96 13.34 -41.04
CA VAL A 876 25.81 14.80 -40.93
C VAL A 876 25.05 15.32 -42.16
N GLY A 877 23.94 15.99 -41.92
CA GLY A 877 23.11 16.59 -42.96
C GLY A 877 23.67 17.91 -43.50
N PRO A 878 23.07 18.44 -44.58
CA PRO A 878 23.44 19.74 -45.13
C PRO A 878 23.13 20.87 -44.15
N VAL A 879 23.81 22.00 -44.33
CA VAL A 879 23.49 23.25 -43.61
C VAL A 879 22.21 23.83 -44.21
N VAL A 880 21.25 24.14 -43.35
CA VAL A 880 20.02 24.86 -43.69
C VAL A 880 20.21 26.33 -43.34
N PRO A 881 20.41 27.22 -44.32
CA PRO A 881 20.58 28.64 -44.05
C PRO A 881 19.25 29.28 -43.67
N TYR A 882 19.26 30.14 -42.64
CA TYR A 882 18.11 31.01 -42.37
C TYR A 882 17.97 32.06 -43.48
N PRO A 883 16.82 32.15 -44.20
CA PRO A 883 16.68 32.98 -45.39
C PRO A 883 16.98 34.47 -45.15
N LEU A 884 17.86 35.07 -45.96
CA LEU A 884 18.27 36.48 -45.83
C LEU A 884 17.09 37.46 -45.92
N ALA A 885 16.12 37.20 -46.79
CA ALA A 885 14.92 38.04 -46.96
C ALA A 885 14.03 38.12 -45.69
N ARG A 886 14.20 37.17 -44.75
CA ARG A 886 13.46 37.14 -43.49
C ARG A 886 14.27 37.70 -42.32
N ARG A 887 15.57 37.97 -42.52
CA ARG A 887 16.42 38.60 -41.51
C ARG A 887 16.08 40.09 -41.44
N ILE A 888 15.82 40.60 -40.24
CA ILE A 888 16.03 42.02 -39.98
C ILE A 888 17.52 42.28 -40.18
N SER A 889 17.89 43.40 -40.81
CA SER A 889 19.20 43.66 -41.45
C SER A 889 20.45 43.67 -40.56
N SER A 890 20.42 43.06 -39.38
CA SER A 890 21.56 42.79 -38.48
C SER A 890 21.49 41.44 -37.74
N CYS A 891 20.56 40.54 -38.06
CA CYS A 891 20.30 39.31 -37.30
C CYS A 891 21.46 38.31 -37.30
N ALA A 892 22.10 38.14 -36.14
CA ALA A 892 23.01 37.05 -35.81
C ALA A 892 22.45 36.13 -34.69
N GLY A 893 22.20 34.87 -35.04
CA GLY A 893 22.30 33.77 -34.09
C GLY A 893 21.10 33.36 -33.26
N ALA A 894 20.91 32.05 -33.20
CA ALA A 894 20.10 31.38 -32.20
C ALA A 894 20.85 31.24 -30.87
N TYR A 895 20.17 31.51 -29.77
CA TYR A 895 20.72 31.36 -28.41
C TYR A 895 20.33 30.02 -27.80
N GLY A 896 19.13 29.91 -27.24
CA GLY A 896 18.50 28.66 -26.84
C GLY A 896 17.74 28.02 -27.98
N MET A 897 17.51 26.70 -27.88
CA MET A 897 16.76 25.93 -28.86
C MET A 897 15.92 24.85 -28.19
N THR A 898 14.71 24.63 -28.68
CA THR A 898 13.80 23.55 -28.27
C THR A 898 13.14 22.95 -29.51
N SER A 899 12.44 21.84 -29.35
CA SER A 899 11.60 21.24 -30.40
C SER A 899 10.23 20.91 -29.84
N ASP A 900 9.25 20.78 -30.73
CA ASP A 900 7.88 20.40 -30.37
C ASP A 900 7.54 18.98 -30.79
N GLY A 901 6.36 18.51 -30.34
CA GLY A 901 5.82 17.20 -30.68
C GLY A 901 5.50 17.03 -32.18
N ARG A 902 5.60 18.09 -32.99
CA ARG A 902 5.50 18.02 -34.45
C ARG A 902 6.84 17.87 -35.16
N GLY A 903 7.95 17.85 -34.43
CA GLY A 903 9.29 17.76 -35.01
C GLY A 903 9.82 19.09 -35.54
N ARG A 904 9.20 20.22 -35.16
CA ARG A 904 9.68 21.55 -35.53
C ARG A 904 10.71 22.03 -34.52
N VAL A 905 11.69 22.79 -34.99
CA VAL A 905 12.77 23.37 -34.18
C VAL A 905 12.44 24.83 -33.91
N TRP A 906 12.55 25.28 -32.66
CA TRP A 906 12.28 26.64 -32.22
C TRP A 906 13.54 27.24 -31.59
N LEU A 907 13.89 28.46 -31.98
CA LEU A 907 15.13 29.12 -31.59
C LEU A 907 14.84 30.51 -31.04
N ALA A 908 15.44 30.83 -29.89
CA ALA A 908 15.42 32.17 -29.34
C ALA A 908 16.45 33.05 -30.07
N GLY A 909 16.06 34.27 -30.45
CA GLY A 909 16.95 35.23 -31.08
C GLY A 909 17.89 35.90 -30.09
N TRP A 910 19.21 35.84 -30.30
CA TRP A 910 20.15 36.59 -29.46
C TRP A 910 20.25 38.04 -29.93
N SER A 911 20.91 38.28 -31.07
CA SER A 911 21.07 39.64 -31.62
C SER A 911 19.93 40.06 -32.55
N CYS A 912 18.97 39.16 -32.79
CA CYS A 912 17.67 39.48 -33.34
C CYS A 912 16.63 39.56 -32.22
N ARG A 913 15.69 40.50 -32.34
CA ARG A 913 14.61 40.63 -31.35
C ARG A 913 13.71 39.40 -31.35
N ASP A 914 13.44 38.87 -32.53
CA ASP A 914 12.49 37.79 -32.79
C ASP A 914 13.01 36.40 -32.44
N ALA A 915 12.08 35.50 -32.12
CA ALA A 915 12.33 34.06 -32.20
C ALA A 915 12.04 33.55 -33.62
N ILE A 916 12.59 32.39 -33.97
CA ILE A 916 12.37 31.74 -35.27
C ILE A 916 12.06 30.26 -35.07
N ALA A 917 11.35 29.67 -36.03
CA ALA A 917 11.06 28.25 -36.06
C ALA A 917 11.34 27.69 -37.45
N TYR A 918 11.74 26.42 -37.50
CA TYR A 918 11.96 25.66 -38.72
C TYR A 918 11.19 24.35 -38.65
N ASP A 919 10.43 24.05 -39.70
CA ASP A 919 9.80 22.74 -39.88
C ASP A 919 10.61 21.95 -40.91
N PRO A 920 11.33 20.89 -40.49
CA PRO A 920 12.08 20.03 -41.40
C PRO A 920 11.22 19.29 -42.41
N ALA A 921 9.98 18.93 -42.05
CA ALA A 921 9.09 18.17 -42.93
C ALA A 921 8.55 19.05 -44.08
N LEU A 922 8.31 20.33 -43.79
CA LEU A 922 7.86 21.31 -44.78
C LEU A 922 9.00 22.08 -45.45
N ASN A 923 10.22 21.96 -44.91
CA ASN A 923 11.37 22.80 -45.26
C ASN A 923 11.02 24.31 -45.25
N SER A 924 10.29 24.75 -44.23
CA SER A 924 9.76 26.12 -44.14
C SER A 924 10.13 26.78 -42.82
N TRP A 925 10.21 28.11 -42.83
CA TRP A 925 10.58 28.92 -41.66
C TRP A 925 9.41 29.78 -41.19
N THR A 926 9.26 29.95 -39.89
CA THR A 926 8.34 30.93 -39.29
C THR A 926 9.12 31.93 -38.44
N ARG A 927 8.79 33.20 -38.57
CA ARG A 927 9.26 34.27 -37.67
C ARG A 927 8.27 34.45 -36.52
N VAL A 928 8.75 34.75 -35.32
CA VAL A 928 7.91 35.07 -34.15
C VAL A 928 8.18 36.51 -33.75
N ASP A 929 7.23 37.41 -34.03
CA ASP A 929 7.42 38.85 -33.85
C ASP A 929 7.30 39.27 -32.38
N THR A 930 8.44 39.35 -31.70
CA THR A 930 8.53 39.75 -30.28
C THR A 930 8.88 41.23 -30.11
N THR A 931 8.93 42.00 -31.20
CA THR A 931 9.45 43.38 -31.22
C THR A 931 8.71 44.33 -30.28
N GLY A 932 7.41 44.10 -30.04
CA GLY A 932 6.58 44.88 -29.11
C GLY A 932 6.86 44.60 -27.63
N TYR A 933 7.55 43.50 -27.30
CA TYR A 933 7.83 43.08 -25.92
C TYR A 933 9.30 43.25 -25.53
N VAL A 934 10.21 43.16 -26.51
CA VAL A 934 11.65 43.32 -26.29
C VAL A 934 12.11 44.69 -26.79
N THR A 935 12.38 45.60 -25.85
CA THR A 935 12.80 46.98 -26.11
C THR A 935 14.34 47.09 -26.08
N GLY A 936 14.93 47.89 -26.99
CA GLY A 936 16.39 48.16 -27.05
C GLY A 936 17.12 47.61 -28.29
N THR A 937 18.27 48.19 -28.63
CA THR A 937 19.07 47.87 -29.86
C THR A 937 20.05 46.71 -29.69
N GLY A 938 19.91 45.88 -28.65
CA GLY A 938 20.78 44.73 -28.38
C GLY A 938 20.03 43.55 -27.76
N THR A 939 20.73 42.41 -27.74
CA THR A 939 20.45 41.12 -27.06
C THR A 939 19.06 40.93 -26.44
N SER A 940 18.22 40.07 -27.02
CA SER A 940 16.78 40.00 -26.73
C SER A 940 16.32 38.67 -26.13
N GLY A 941 16.38 37.54 -26.84
CA GLY A 941 15.98 36.21 -26.36
C GLY A 941 17.13 35.37 -25.79
N ARG A 942 16.84 34.52 -24.80
CA ARG A 942 17.82 33.63 -24.13
C ARG A 942 17.41 32.17 -24.18
N GLY A 943 16.95 31.61 -23.06
CA GLY A 943 16.46 30.24 -22.99
C GLY A 943 15.09 30.11 -23.62
N ILE A 944 14.85 28.97 -24.27
CA ILE A 944 13.57 28.60 -24.86
C ILE A 944 13.30 27.12 -24.58
N THR A 945 12.07 26.77 -24.27
CA THR A 945 11.64 25.41 -23.98
C THR A 945 10.18 25.20 -24.43
N ILE A 946 9.67 23.99 -24.27
CA ILE A 946 8.29 23.65 -24.56
C ILE A 946 7.64 22.91 -23.37
N GLY A 947 6.37 23.20 -23.13
CA GLY A 947 5.52 22.45 -22.22
C GLY A 947 4.79 21.31 -22.93
N ALA A 948 4.33 20.32 -22.16
CA ALA A 948 3.52 19.21 -22.68
C ALA A 948 2.16 19.67 -23.28
N ASP A 949 1.72 20.87 -22.91
CA ASP A 949 0.56 21.57 -23.45
C ASP A 949 0.79 22.17 -24.86
N GLY A 950 2.01 22.08 -25.41
CA GLY A 950 2.36 22.62 -26.71
C GLY A 950 2.67 24.12 -26.72
N ARG A 951 2.74 24.77 -25.55
CA ARG A 951 3.21 26.17 -25.44
C ARG A 951 4.73 26.24 -25.49
N VAL A 952 5.26 27.10 -26.36
CA VAL A 952 6.67 27.43 -26.43
C VAL A 952 6.94 28.59 -25.47
N TRP A 953 7.87 28.40 -24.55
CA TRP A 953 8.22 29.37 -23.51
C TRP A 953 9.61 29.94 -23.77
N MET A 954 9.73 31.26 -23.82
CA MET A 954 10.99 31.94 -24.09
C MET A 954 11.28 33.03 -23.05
N THR A 955 12.51 33.04 -22.56
CA THR A 955 13.04 34.10 -21.70
C THR A 955 13.68 35.19 -22.53
N TYR A 956 13.59 36.43 -22.04
CA TYR A 956 14.20 37.58 -22.68
C TYR A 956 14.86 38.52 -21.67
N ALA A 957 15.80 39.33 -22.12
CA ALA A 957 16.47 40.38 -21.34
C ALA A 957 16.56 41.66 -22.19
N THR A 958 16.42 42.84 -21.60
CA THR A 958 16.67 44.12 -22.27
C THR A 958 18.12 44.59 -22.02
N PRO A 959 18.83 45.16 -23.00
CA PRO A 959 20.13 45.78 -22.78
C PRO A 959 20.01 47.22 -22.26
N GLY A 960 20.85 47.58 -21.30
CA GLY A 960 21.02 48.97 -20.85
C GLY A 960 20.03 49.44 -19.77
N ASP A 961 19.03 48.63 -19.43
CA ASP A 961 18.19 48.82 -18.25
C ASP A 961 18.49 47.69 -17.27
N SER A 962 18.98 48.05 -16.08
CA SER A 962 19.41 47.13 -15.03
C SER A 962 18.25 46.45 -14.29
N LEU A 963 17.06 46.34 -14.91
CA LEU A 963 15.83 45.89 -14.24
C LEU A 963 14.83 45.05 -15.07
N SER A 964 15.02 44.80 -16.38
CA SER A 964 13.93 44.22 -17.21
C SER A 964 14.28 42.94 -18.01
N GLY A 965 14.08 41.78 -17.39
CA GLY A 965 13.97 40.49 -18.08
C GLY A 965 12.60 39.83 -17.83
N GLY A 966 12.15 38.93 -18.69
CA GLY A 966 10.82 38.34 -18.55
C GLY A 966 10.62 37.03 -19.29
N LEU A 967 9.37 36.60 -19.33
CA LEU A 967 8.92 35.38 -19.99
C LEU A 967 7.81 35.69 -20.97
N LEU A 968 7.94 35.12 -22.15
CA LEU A 968 6.96 35.14 -23.22
C LEU A 968 6.55 33.70 -23.52
N TYR A 969 5.32 33.51 -23.98
CA TYR A 969 4.92 32.26 -24.60
C TYR A 969 3.99 32.45 -25.78
N TRP A 970 3.95 31.44 -26.64
CA TRP A 970 3.00 31.30 -27.74
C TRP A 970 2.67 29.83 -27.94
N ASP A 971 1.56 29.55 -28.63
CA ASP A 971 1.17 28.20 -28.98
C ASP A 971 1.99 27.70 -30.18
N SER A 972 2.59 26.51 -30.09
CA SER A 972 3.35 25.94 -31.21
C SER A 972 2.49 25.70 -32.46
N ASN A 973 1.17 25.51 -32.33
CA ASN A 973 0.21 25.42 -33.42
C ASN A 973 0.14 26.69 -34.26
N ALA A 974 0.54 27.85 -33.72
CA ALA A 974 0.53 29.12 -34.44
C ALA A 974 1.62 29.21 -35.53
N PHE A 975 2.45 28.17 -35.72
CA PHE A 975 3.41 28.11 -36.82
C PHE A 975 2.74 28.37 -38.17
N VAL A 976 3.29 29.33 -38.93
CA VAL A 976 2.85 29.66 -40.27
C VAL A 976 4.01 29.39 -41.22
N PRO A 977 3.93 28.37 -42.08
CA PRO A 977 4.99 28.07 -43.06
C PRO A 977 5.32 29.33 -43.85
N ASP A 978 6.59 29.73 -43.83
CA ASP A 978 7.04 30.91 -44.54
C ASP A 978 6.31 32.22 -44.15
N GLY A 979 5.78 32.28 -42.93
CA GLY A 979 5.04 33.42 -42.38
C GLY A 979 5.63 33.99 -41.10
N THR A 980 4.81 34.78 -40.41
CA THR A 980 5.14 35.45 -39.14
C THR A 980 4.01 35.23 -38.14
N ILE A 981 4.34 34.76 -36.94
CA ILE A 981 3.44 34.80 -35.77
C ILE A 981 3.41 36.26 -35.30
N PRO A 982 2.26 36.94 -35.37
CA PRO A 982 2.16 38.34 -34.97
C PRO A 982 2.31 38.48 -33.45
N GLY A 983 2.79 39.64 -33.00
CA GLY A 983 2.93 39.93 -31.56
C GLY A 983 1.63 39.75 -30.75
N SER A 984 0.46 39.93 -31.38
CA SER A 984 -0.85 39.69 -30.74
C SER A 984 -1.10 38.22 -30.35
N ALA A 985 -0.37 37.27 -30.92
CA ALA A 985 -0.44 35.84 -30.56
C ALA A 985 0.58 35.46 -29.46
N ILE A 986 1.33 36.43 -28.94
CA ILE A 986 2.34 36.23 -27.90
C ILE A 986 1.80 36.75 -26.58
N THR A 987 1.92 35.93 -25.53
CA THR A 987 1.55 36.32 -24.18
C THR A 987 2.79 36.66 -23.36
N ARG A 988 2.76 37.80 -22.68
CA ARG A 988 3.79 38.21 -21.71
C ARG A 988 3.36 37.83 -20.30
N VAL A 989 4.24 37.15 -19.58
CA VAL A 989 4.02 36.82 -18.16
C VAL A 989 4.65 37.89 -17.26
N PRO A 990 3.88 38.50 -16.34
CA PRO A 990 4.42 39.40 -15.33
C PRO A 990 5.38 38.64 -14.40
N MET A 991 6.60 39.17 -14.21
CA MET A 991 7.57 38.60 -13.27
C MET A 991 7.51 39.29 -11.91
N PRO A 992 7.62 38.55 -10.80
CA PRO A 992 7.71 39.16 -9.46
C PRO A 992 9.08 39.84 -9.32
N GLY A 993 9.11 41.11 -8.90
CA GLY A 993 10.36 41.83 -8.62
C GLY A 993 11.20 42.21 -9.84
N ASN A 994 12.30 42.93 -9.59
CA ASN A 994 13.26 43.36 -10.61
C ASN A 994 14.46 42.40 -10.63
N PHE A 995 14.32 41.25 -11.28
CA PHE A 995 15.40 40.27 -11.45
C PHE A 995 16.05 40.39 -12.83
N ASN A 996 17.38 40.37 -12.85
CA ASN A 996 18.16 40.65 -14.06
C ASN A 996 18.45 39.39 -14.88
N GLY A 997 17.94 39.36 -16.10
CA GLY A 997 18.43 38.52 -17.19
C GLY A 997 18.33 37.00 -16.96
N PRO A 998 17.11 36.43 -16.94
CA PRO A 998 16.92 34.98 -16.93
C PRO A 998 17.63 34.34 -18.11
N SER A 999 18.50 33.36 -17.85
CA SER A 999 19.24 32.64 -18.88
C SER A 999 18.58 31.33 -19.27
N ALA A 1000 17.94 30.66 -18.29
CA ALA A 1000 17.37 29.34 -18.45
C ALA A 1000 15.85 29.38 -18.27
N VAL A 1001 15.15 28.52 -19.02
CA VAL A 1001 13.74 28.19 -18.80
C VAL A 1001 13.50 26.70 -19.00
N GLY A 1002 12.71 26.10 -18.13
CA GLY A 1002 12.32 24.69 -18.15
C GLY A 1002 10.87 24.52 -17.70
N VAL A 1003 10.23 23.41 -18.05
CA VAL A 1003 8.85 23.12 -17.64
C VAL A 1003 8.83 21.79 -16.89
N ASP A 1004 8.38 21.79 -15.64
CA ASP A 1004 8.24 20.53 -14.90
C ASP A 1004 7.10 19.67 -15.47
N ARG A 1005 6.97 18.44 -14.98
CA ARG A 1005 5.97 17.48 -15.50
C ARG A 1005 4.53 17.94 -15.31
N VAL A 1006 4.25 18.72 -14.26
CA VAL A 1006 2.89 19.23 -13.99
C VAL A 1006 2.62 20.56 -14.69
N GLY A 1007 3.58 21.11 -15.45
CA GLY A 1007 3.40 22.28 -16.29
C GLY A 1007 3.82 23.61 -15.66
N ASN A 1008 4.49 23.63 -14.50
CA ASN A 1008 5.05 24.88 -14.00
C ASN A 1008 6.33 25.23 -14.75
N VAL A 1009 6.50 26.53 -14.97
CA VAL A 1009 7.62 27.10 -15.70
C VAL A 1009 8.66 27.60 -14.72
N TRP A 1010 9.89 27.16 -14.88
CA TRP A 1010 11.00 27.48 -14.01
C TRP A 1010 12.00 28.37 -14.74
N LEU A 1011 12.44 29.45 -14.11
CA LEU A 1011 13.36 30.44 -14.66
C LEU A 1011 14.57 30.62 -13.76
N ALA A 1012 15.77 30.56 -14.33
CA ALA A 1012 16.99 30.76 -13.56
C ALA A 1012 17.77 31.98 -14.07
N HIS A 1013 18.22 32.82 -13.14
CA HIS A 1013 18.87 34.10 -13.44
C HIS A 1013 20.39 34.02 -13.41
N TYR A 1014 21.01 34.74 -14.34
CA TYR A 1014 22.47 34.81 -14.48
C TYR A 1014 23.12 35.88 -13.60
N LEU A 1015 22.43 37.01 -13.37
CA LEU A 1015 22.99 38.17 -12.65
C LEU A 1015 22.42 38.30 -11.24
N ALA A 1016 23.17 38.97 -10.36
CA ALA A 1016 22.77 39.21 -8.98
C ALA A 1016 21.64 40.28 -8.88
N PRO A 1017 20.63 40.08 -8.02
CA PRO A 1017 20.41 38.89 -7.20
C PRO A 1017 19.94 37.70 -8.07
N SER A 1018 20.66 36.58 -8.00
CA SER A 1018 20.31 35.38 -8.76
C SER A 1018 19.17 34.65 -8.05
N ALA A 1019 18.08 34.42 -8.77
CA ALA A 1019 16.89 33.76 -8.28
C ALA A 1019 16.47 32.63 -9.22
N LEU A 1020 15.91 31.59 -8.62
CA LEU A 1020 15.13 30.58 -9.31
C LEU A 1020 13.65 30.93 -9.11
N ILE A 1021 12.93 31.24 -10.19
CA ILE A 1021 11.52 31.62 -10.13
C ILE A 1021 10.69 30.49 -10.70
N ARG A 1022 9.69 30.05 -9.94
CA ARG A 1022 8.65 29.12 -10.41
C ARG A 1022 7.39 29.91 -10.74
N TYR A 1023 6.89 29.78 -11.95
CA TYR A 1023 5.61 30.33 -12.40
C TYR A 1023 4.62 29.18 -12.65
N SER A 1024 3.43 29.26 -12.06
CA SER A 1024 2.35 28.34 -12.35
C SER A 1024 1.36 28.99 -13.33
N PRO A 1025 1.23 28.48 -14.57
CA PRO A 1025 0.25 29.01 -15.52
C PRO A 1025 -1.20 28.78 -15.10
N GLU A 1026 -1.47 27.77 -14.26
CA GLU A 1026 -2.81 27.41 -13.80
C GLU A 1026 -3.35 28.44 -12.81
N THR A 1027 -2.55 28.78 -11.79
CA THR A 1027 -2.94 29.76 -10.76
C THR A 1027 -2.50 31.18 -11.07
N ASN A 1028 -1.75 31.38 -12.17
CA ASN A 1028 -1.11 32.63 -12.54
C ASN A 1028 -0.28 33.26 -11.39
N SER A 1029 0.40 32.41 -10.61
CA SER A 1029 1.19 32.82 -9.45
C SER A 1029 2.67 32.48 -9.62
N SER A 1030 3.54 33.26 -8.97
CA SER A 1030 4.99 33.04 -8.99
C SER A 1030 5.59 32.92 -7.59
N VAL A 1031 6.60 32.06 -7.45
CA VAL A 1031 7.38 31.87 -6.22
C VAL A 1031 8.84 32.12 -6.54
N VAL A 1032 9.51 32.94 -5.73
CA VAL A 1032 10.94 33.25 -5.85
C VAL A 1032 11.70 32.40 -4.84
N LEU A 1033 12.66 31.60 -5.33
CA LEU A 1033 13.55 30.77 -4.54
C LEU A 1033 14.99 31.27 -4.67
N PHE A 1034 15.74 31.21 -3.57
CA PHE A 1034 17.15 31.60 -3.51
C PHE A 1034 18.03 30.36 -3.34
N GLY A 1035 19.29 30.45 -3.78
CA GLY A 1035 20.27 29.36 -3.69
C GLY A 1035 20.92 29.00 -5.02
N ALA A 1036 20.27 29.34 -6.14
CA ALA A 1036 20.88 29.25 -7.47
C ALA A 1036 21.80 30.46 -7.71
N ASN A 1037 23.07 30.21 -8.02
CA ASN A 1037 24.10 31.25 -8.11
C ASN A 1037 24.69 31.36 -9.53
N GLN A 1038 24.49 32.52 -10.16
CA GLN A 1038 24.98 32.84 -11.51
C GLN A 1038 24.68 31.76 -12.56
N VAL A 1039 23.41 31.37 -12.69
CA VAL A 1039 23.03 30.27 -13.58
C VAL A 1039 23.28 30.67 -15.02
N TYR A 1040 24.21 29.97 -15.68
CA TYR A 1040 24.47 30.16 -17.11
C TYR A 1040 24.10 28.92 -17.90
N SER A 1041 22.80 28.63 -18.02
CA SER A 1041 22.26 27.57 -18.87
C SER A 1041 21.07 28.09 -19.66
N TYR A 1042 20.79 27.46 -20.79
CA TYR A 1042 19.55 27.64 -21.57
C TYR A 1042 19.06 26.31 -22.16
N SER A 1043 19.67 25.21 -21.71
CA SER A 1043 19.33 23.84 -22.14
C SER A 1043 18.29 23.24 -21.18
N ASP A 1044 17.77 22.08 -21.55
CA ASP A 1044 16.69 21.41 -20.85
C ASP A 1044 17.11 20.84 -19.48
N PHE A 1045 16.96 21.66 -18.43
CA PHE A 1045 17.26 21.28 -17.06
C PHE A 1045 16.12 20.53 -16.35
N THR A 1046 15.01 20.27 -17.05
CA THR A 1046 13.80 19.61 -16.53
C THR A 1046 13.46 18.31 -17.25
N GLY A 1047 14.13 18.02 -18.37
CA GLY A 1047 13.78 16.93 -19.30
C GLY A 1047 12.52 17.17 -20.13
N SER A 1048 11.97 18.39 -20.14
CA SER A 1048 10.71 18.72 -20.80
C SER A 1048 10.78 18.59 -22.31
N VAL A 1049 11.92 18.94 -22.90
CA VAL A 1049 12.12 18.90 -24.34
C VAL A 1049 12.14 17.46 -24.83
N ARG A 1050 12.80 16.56 -24.07
CA ARG A 1050 12.73 15.12 -24.33
C ARG A 1050 11.29 14.61 -24.18
N ARG A 1051 10.58 14.96 -23.11
CA ARG A 1051 9.19 14.52 -22.87
C ARG A 1051 8.27 14.82 -24.05
N VAL A 1052 8.39 16.01 -24.61
CA VAL A 1052 7.53 16.49 -25.69
C VAL A 1052 8.00 15.99 -27.06
N SER A 1053 9.32 15.97 -27.30
CA SER A 1053 9.87 15.70 -28.63
C SER A 1053 10.13 14.22 -28.88
N ILE A 1054 10.29 13.40 -27.82
CA ILE A 1054 10.63 11.98 -27.89
C ILE A 1054 9.59 11.18 -27.08
N ALA A 1055 8.43 10.95 -27.70
CA ALA A 1055 7.35 10.18 -27.11
C ALA A 1055 7.58 8.66 -27.30
N GLN A 1056 8.47 8.10 -26.47
CA GLN A 1056 8.70 6.65 -26.41
C GLN A 1056 9.14 6.19 -25.02
N GLY A 1057 8.98 4.89 -24.76
CA GLY A 1057 9.42 4.27 -23.52
C GLY A 1057 9.56 2.76 -23.62
N THR A 1058 10.02 2.15 -22.53
CA THR A 1058 10.20 0.71 -22.38
C THR A 1058 9.52 0.21 -21.12
N TYR A 1059 9.13 -1.05 -21.11
CA TYR A 1059 8.66 -1.80 -19.95
C TYR A 1059 9.42 -3.13 -19.91
N GLU A 1060 9.85 -3.55 -18.73
CA GLU A 1060 10.56 -4.82 -18.56
C GLU A 1060 9.86 -5.70 -17.54
N GLU A 1061 9.72 -6.99 -17.85
CA GLU A 1061 9.20 -8.02 -16.95
C GLU A 1061 10.20 -9.18 -16.93
N THR A 1062 10.59 -9.64 -15.73
CA THR A 1062 11.39 -10.86 -15.58
C THR A 1062 10.51 -11.99 -15.03
N ILE A 1063 10.40 -13.07 -15.80
CA ILE A 1063 9.58 -14.25 -15.53
C ILE A 1063 10.51 -15.42 -15.17
N ASP A 1064 10.26 -16.09 -14.04
CA ASP A 1064 10.83 -17.41 -13.75
C ASP A 1064 9.90 -18.47 -14.36
N LEU A 1065 10.40 -19.17 -15.39
CA LEU A 1065 9.64 -20.21 -16.10
C LEU A 1065 9.54 -21.51 -15.28
N GLY A 1066 10.26 -21.62 -14.16
CA GLY A 1066 10.13 -22.71 -13.19
C GLY A 1066 10.83 -24.02 -13.59
N CYS A 1067 11.54 -24.05 -14.72
CA CYS A 1067 12.32 -25.19 -15.19
C CYS A 1067 13.52 -24.74 -16.03
N ASP A 1068 14.58 -25.56 -16.06
CA ASP A 1068 15.87 -25.16 -16.68
C ASP A 1068 15.86 -25.18 -18.22
N ALA A 1069 15.03 -26.03 -18.83
CA ALA A 1069 14.88 -26.17 -20.28
C ALA A 1069 13.41 -26.03 -20.72
N PRO A 1070 12.81 -24.83 -20.59
CA PRO A 1070 11.43 -24.59 -20.95
C PRO A 1070 11.22 -24.64 -22.47
N LEU A 1071 10.13 -25.26 -22.91
CA LEU A 1071 9.68 -25.23 -24.30
C LEU A 1071 8.69 -24.09 -24.46
N LEU A 1072 9.15 -22.94 -24.95
CA LEU A 1072 8.28 -21.80 -25.24
C LEU A 1072 7.22 -22.19 -26.29
N THR A 1073 6.03 -21.60 -26.19
CA THR A 1073 4.92 -21.88 -27.11
C THR A 1073 4.42 -20.59 -27.75
N THR A 1074 3.17 -20.23 -27.50
CA THR A 1074 2.50 -19.08 -28.08
C THR A 1074 2.81 -17.82 -27.27
N PHE A 1075 3.10 -16.73 -27.95
CA PHE A 1075 3.16 -15.39 -27.39
C PHE A 1075 2.02 -14.56 -27.96
N THR A 1076 1.16 -14.03 -27.09
CA THR A 1076 -0.01 -13.24 -27.49
C THR A 1076 0.01 -11.88 -26.81
N TRP A 1077 -0.57 -10.89 -27.47
CA TRP A 1077 -0.79 -9.58 -26.88
C TRP A 1077 -2.08 -8.96 -27.42
N ASN A 1078 -2.60 -8.01 -26.65
CA ASN A 1078 -3.71 -7.15 -27.03
C ASN A 1078 -3.25 -5.69 -26.96
N SER A 1079 -3.34 -4.97 -28.07
CA SER A 1079 -2.85 -3.60 -28.17
C SER A 1079 -3.60 -2.79 -29.20
N THR A 1080 -3.69 -1.48 -28.97
CA THR A 1080 -4.07 -0.49 -29.98
C THR A 1080 -2.80 0.17 -30.50
N THR A 1081 -2.51 0.00 -31.78
CA THR A 1081 -1.36 0.62 -32.47
C THR A 1081 -1.86 1.52 -33.60
N PRO A 1082 -2.21 2.79 -33.31
CA PRO A 1082 -2.55 3.77 -34.35
C PRO A 1082 -1.46 3.87 -35.43
N ALA A 1083 -1.82 4.32 -36.64
CA ALA A 1083 -0.86 4.47 -37.73
C ALA A 1083 0.35 5.31 -37.33
N GLY A 1084 1.56 4.80 -37.59
CA GLY A 1084 2.83 5.43 -37.22
C GLY A 1084 3.32 5.13 -35.81
N THR A 1085 2.55 4.42 -34.97
CA THR A 1085 3.01 3.91 -33.67
C THR A 1085 3.66 2.53 -33.81
N THR A 1086 4.53 2.17 -32.86
CA THR A 1086 5.11 0.82 -32.80
C THR A 1086 5.16 0.27 -31.37
N ILE A 1087 5.03 -1.05 -31.25
CA ILE A 1087 5.34 -1.80 -30.02
C ILE A 1087 6.26 -2.96 -30.41
N SER A 1088 7.46 -3.00 -29.86
CA SER A 1088 8.44 -4.07 -30.09
C SER A 1088 8.56 -4.95 -28.86
N PHE A 1089 8.54 -6.26 -29.05
CA PHE A 1089 8.71 -7.26 -28.00
C PHE A 1089 10.02 -8.00 -28.22
N ALA A 1090 10.96 -7.86 -27.29
CA ALA A 1090 12.22 -8.58 -27.29
C ALA A 1090 12.38 -9.35 -25.98
N ALA A 1091 13.06 -10.49 -26.02
CA ALA A 1091 13.33 -11.30 -24.86
C ALA A 1091 14.79 -11.67 -24.73
N ARG A 1092 15.23 -11.88 -23.49
CA ARG A 1092 16.50 -12.51 -23.16
C ARG A 1092 16.24 -13.66 -22.22
N SER A 1093 17.02 -14.73 -22.33
CA SER A 1093 16.89 -15.87 -21.45
C SER A 1093 18.26 -16.34 -20.94
N ALA A 1094 18.31 -16.74 -19.67
CA ALA A 1094 19.52 -17.22 -19.00
C ALA A 1094 19.17 -18.15 -17.83
N SER A 1095 20.15 -18.95 -17.39
CA SER A 1095 19.99 -19.84 -16.22
C SER A 1095 19.97 -19.11 -14.88
N THR A 1096 20.47 -17.87 -14.82
CA THR A 1096 20.43 -17.02 -13.62
C THR A 1096 19.98 -15.60 -13.97
N THR A 1097 19.36 -14.90 -13.01
CA THR A 1097 18.90 -13.51 -13.19
C THR A 1097 20.05 -12.53 -13.48
N GLY A 1098 21.23 -12.74 -12.87
CA GLY A 1098 22.41 -11.91 -13.10
C GLY A 1098 22.98 -12.01 -14.52
N ALA A 1099 22.83 -13.17 -15.18
CA ALA A 1099 23.33 -13.40 -16.53
C ALA A 1099 22.46 -12.77 -17.63
N LEU A 1100 21.21 -12.38 -17.33
CA LEU A 1100 20.29 -11.77 -18.31
C LEU A 1100 20.85 -10.49 -18.96
N GLY A 1101 21.66 -9.72 -18.23
CA GLY A 1101 22.29 -8.50 -18.74
C GLY A 1101 23.27 -8.74 -19.90
N ALA A 1102 23.85 -9.94 -19.99
CA ALA A 1102 24.80 -10.34 -21.02
C ALA A 1102 24.20 -11.29 -22.08
N ALA A 1103 22.99 -11.82 -21.84
CA ALA A 1103 22.33 -12.76 -22.76
C ALA A 1103 21.95 -12.13 -24.10
N THR A 1104 21.96 -12.94 -25.17
CA THR A 1104 21.60 -12.53 -26.52
C THR A 1104 20.11 -12.15 -26.59
N PRO A 1105 19.77 -10.95 -27.08
CA PRO A 1105 18.37 -10.55 -27.28
C PRO A 1105 17.74 -11.27 -28.48
N VAL A 1106 16.51 -11.73 -28.31
CA VAL A 1106 15.67 -12.39 -29.32
C VAL A 1106 14.43 -11.53 -29.56
N THR A 1107 14.18 -11.09 -30.79
CA THR A 1107 12.95 -10.36 -31.14
C THR A 1107 11.80 -11.34 -31.28
N LEU A 1108 10.72 -11.15 -30.50
CA LEU A 1108 9.53 -12.00 -30.52
C LEU A 1108 8.47 -11.51 -31.52
N ALA A 1109 8.23 -10.20 -31.56
CA ALA A 1109 7.22 -9.58 -32.40
C ALA A 1109 7.42 -8.05 -32.47
N LEU A 1110 6.85 -7.43 -33.51
CA LEU A 1110 6.78 -5.98 -33.71
C LEU A 1110 5.37 -5.58 -34.19
N ALA A 1111 4.52 -5.01 -33.34
CA ALA A 1111 3.21 -4.49 -33.74
C ALA A 1111 3.33 -3.07 -34.34
N PRO A 1112 2.55 -2.73 -35.39
CA PRO A 1112 1.53 -3.54 -36.05
C PRO A 1112 2.02 -4.48 -37.16
N ARG A 1113 3.34 -4.58 -37.41
CA ARG A 1113 3.89 -5.40 -38.51
C ARG A 1113 3.52 -6.88 -38.34
N ASP A 1114 3.65 -7.37 -37.13
CA ASP A 1114 3.29 -8.74 -36.74
C ASP A 1114 1.92 -8.73 -36.07
N THR A 1115 1.15 -9.79 -36.33
CA THR A 1115 -0.18 -10.00 -35.73
C THR A 1115 -0.06 -10.98 -34.56
N SER A 1116 -0.69 -10.66 -33.43
CA SER A 1116 -0.92 -11.61 -32.34
C SER A 1116 -1.90 -12.70 -32.81
N PRO A 1117 -1.66 -14.00 -32.56
CA PRO A 1117 -0.55 -14.58 -31.79
C PRO A 1117 0.71 -14.88 -32.64
N THR A 1118 1.89 -14.89 -32.02
CA THR A 1118 3.16 -15.35 -32.64
C THR A 1118 3.76 -16.56 -31.91
N ASN A 1119 4.69 -17.26 -32.55
CA ASN A 1119 5.37 -18.43 -31.99
C ASN A 1119 6.74 -18.02 -31.40
N ALA A 1120 6.84 -18.02 -30.06
CA ALA A 1120 8.06 -17.62 -29.37
C ALA A 1120 9.20 -18.64 -29.56
N ALA A 1121 8.90 -19.94 -29.62
CA ALA A 1121 9.91 -20.97 -29.89
C ALA A 1121 10.58 -20.78 -31.26
N ALA A 1122 9.79 -20.46 -32.29
CA ALA A 1122 10.33 -20.20 -33.62
C ALA A 1122 11.31 -19.01 -33.63
N ALA A 1123 11.01 -17.96 -32.87
CA ALA A 1123 11.90 -16.80 -32.74
C ALA A 1123 13.24 -17.16 -32.08
N PHE A 1124 13.21 -17.97 -31.01
CA PHE A 1124 14.42 -18.44 -30.33
C PHE A 1124 15.26 -19.37 -31.21
N VAL A 1125 14.61 -20.29 -31.94
CA VAL A 1125 15.29 -21.16 -32.92
C VAL A 1125 15.95 -20.34 -34.03
N ALA A 1126 15.25 -19.36 -34.59
CA ALA A 1126 15.80 -18.49 -35.63
C ALA A 1126 16.99 -17.66 -35.15
N ALA A 1127 17.01 -17.27 -33.87
CA ALA A 1127 18.13 -16.57 -33.25
C ALA A 1127 19.29 -17.49 -32.82
N GLY A 1128 19.12 -18.82 -32.90
CA GLY A 1128 20.10 -19.79 -32.41
C GLY A 1128 20.30 -19.75 -30.89
N VAL A 1129 19.26 -19.36 -30.14
CA VAL A 1129 19.29 -19.22 -28.68
C VAL A 1129 18.38 -20.26 -28.04
N ALA A 1130 18.88 -20.98 -27.04
CA ALA A 1130 18.06 -21.90 -26.25
C ALA A 1130 17.34 -21.15 -25.11
N PRO A 1131 16.02 -21.32 -24.93
CA PRO A 1131 15.33 -20.84 -23.73
C PRO A 1131 15.89 -21.51 -22.47
N ALA A 1132 15.92 -20.76 -21.37
CA ALA A 1132 16.37 -21.16 -20.05
C ALA A 1132 15.43 -20.61 -18.97
N ARG A 1133 15.63 -21.02 -17.72
CA ARG A 1133 14.74 -20.74 -16.59
C ARG A 1133 14.30 -19.29 -16.43
N HIS A 1134 15.22 -18.33 -16.47
CA HIS A 1134 14.86 -16.92 -16.33
C HIS A 1134 14.67 -16.29 -17.69
N PHE A 1135 13.57 -15.58 -17.86
CA PHE A 1135 13.14 -14.96 -19.10
C PHE A 1135 12.82 -13.49 -18.85
N ARG A 1136 13.56 -12.57 -19.46
CA ARG A 1136 13.26 -11.13 -19.40
C ARG A 1136 12.63 -10.68 -20.69
N LEU A 1137 11.38 -10.23 -20.62
CA LEU A 1137 10.69 -9.55 -21.70
C LEU A 1137 10.95 -8.04 -21.59
N THR A 1138 11.37 -7.43 -22.68
CA THR A 1138 11.50 -5.98 -22.86
C THR A 1138 10.52 -5.53 -23.94
N ILE A 1139 9.59 -4.67 -23.58
CA ILE A 1139 8.57 -4.08 -24.45
C ILE A 1139 8.97 -2.64 -24.71
N SER A 1140 9.20 -2.27 -25.97
CA SER A 1140 9.51 -0.89 -26.37
C SER A 1140 8.34 -0.28 -27.12
N MET A 1141 7.86 0.88 -26.69
CA MET A 1141 6.67 1.55 -27.23
C MET A 1141 7.05 2.92 -27.78
N GLN A 1142 6.53 3.25 -28.97
CA GLN A 1142 6.77 4.54 -29.63
C GLN A 1142 5.47 5.15 -30.14
N ALA A 1143 5.22 6.40 -29.77
CA ALA A 1143 4.14 7.20 -30.33
C ALA A 1143 4.39 7.59 -31.79
N ALA A 1144 3.30 7.75 -32.52
CA ALA A 1144 3.32 8.25 -33.87
C ALA A 1144 3.74 9.72 -33.86
N GLU A 1145 4.37 10.11 -34.95
CA GLU A 1145 4.67 11.49 -35.23
C GLU A 1145 3.46 12.43 -35.08
N SER A 1146 2.26 11.97 -35.48
CA SER A 1146 1.00 12.70 -35.36
C SER A 1146 0.47 12.87 -33.93
N GLY A 1147 1.13 12.33 -32.91
CA GLY A 1147 0.66 12.30 -31.51
C GLY A 1147 -0.19 11.08 -31.15
N GLY A 1148 -0.44 10.18 -32.10
CA GLY A 1148 -1.08 8.89 -31.82
C GLY A 1148 -0.24 8.08 -30.83
N THR A 1149 -0.85 7.58 -29.75
CA THR A 1149 -0.14 6.86 -28.69
C THR A 1149 -0.46 5.37 -28.76
N PRO A 1150 0.54 4.46 -28.82
CA PRO A 1150 0.28 3.03 -28.73
C PRO A 1150 -0.16 2.67 -27.31
N VAL A 1151 -1.03 1.68 -27.23
CA VAL A 1151 -1.59 1.20 -25.97
C VAL A 1151 -1.45 -0.31 -25.94
N LEU A 1152 -0.77 -0.86 -24.94
CA LEU A 1152 -0.67 -2.30 -24.70
C LEU A 1152 -1.60 -2.66 -23.53
N GLN A 1153 -2.69 -3.36 -23.83
CA GLN A 1153 -3.69 -3.75 -22.84
C GLN A 1153 -3.24 -4.97 -22.04
N SER A 1154 -2.67 -5.97 -22.70
CA SER A 1154 -2.11 -7.17 -22.07
C SER A 1154 -1.15 -7.92 -22.98
N PHE A 1155 -0.31 -8.77 -22.40
CA PHE A 1155 0.42 -9.83 -23.10
C PHE A 1155 0.38 -11.13 -22.31
N ASN A 1156 0.53 -12.27 -23.00
CA ASN A 1156 0.62 -13.59 -22.42
C ASN A 1156 1.75 -14.38 -23.09
N LEU A 1157 2.56 -15.06 -22.28
CA LEU A 1157 3.58 -16.00 -22.72
C LEU A 1157 3.21 -17.41 -22.21
N GLY A 1158 3.10 -18.38 -23.11
CA GLY A 1158 2.94 -19.80 -22.75
C GLY A 1158 4.23 -20.61 -22.91
N TRP A 1159 4.46 -21.61 -22.06
CA TRP A 1159 5.57 -22.55 -22.15
C TRP A 1159 5.22 -23.91 -21.56
N ARG A 1160 6.01 -24.94 -21.87
CA ARG A 1160 5.95 -26.26 -21.23
C ARG A 1160 7.23 -26.58 -20.49
N CYS A 1161 7.11 -27.25 -19.35
CA CYS A 1161 8.26 -27.80 -18.64
C CYS A 1161 8.33 -29.32 -18.88
N PRO A 1162 9.24 -29.81 -19.74
CA PRO A 1162 9.44 -31.24 -19.91
C PRO A 1162 9.92 -31.88 -18.60
N ARG A 1163 9.44 -33.11 -18.33
CA ARG A 1163 9.80 -33.89 -17.14
C ARG A 1163 11.25 -34.35 -17.13
#